data_AF-A0A3M7SPE2-F1
#
_entry.id   AF-A0A3M7SPE2-F1
#
_cell.length_a   1.000
_cell.length_b   1.000
_cell.length_c   1.000
_cell.angle_alpha   90.00
_cell.angle_beta   90.00
_cell.angle_gamma   90.00
#
_symmetry.space_group_name_H-M   'P 1'
#
loop_
_entity.id
_entity.type
_entity.pdbx_description
1 polymer ?
#
loop_
_entity_poly.entity_id
_entity_poly.type
_entity_poly.pdbx_seq_one_letter_code
_entity_poly.pdbx_strand_id
1 'polypeptide(L)'
;MELRKRKKLLDLNLEIPKITVAKKPKKQFEPIETNFKIEEYLNDPEWEDLLKEEFDKDYFKNINGILDEGYAKDIIRPPKDLVFRALNLTKLSEVRCVILGQDPYHDDGQATGLSFSVPKEFKLPRTLQNIFTELKNDIADFERDESNGGCLDKWTQEGVLLLNAFLTVEAHKPGSHSKIGWDFFTNRIISLISERTEGCVFILWGNFAHKKEKLIDASKHNIIKTPHPSPLTFTKFLNSKCFSQTNDYLMAKIETSSKSNQIKRKLEEDNEDDLFFKFENEKKKKSLDSDIKITSPIKESTEKYSTNKEILENEPKNSPKNNTDLIESENSAQKDKENIEIKNDTPKTENSIKSVQELVHSSIQKQSKFKQGKLCFKPLETKSTPIQSVPKIEEPVTEAGGDFRIENFLNDPEWKQILKDEFKKPYFIEINNKIKPGYEKGINRPPKELVFNALNTTKLKNIKIVIIGQDPYHDDGQAHGLSFSVPVGKRLPPSLRNIFTELKNDLPDFKRDEKNGGCLQKWAERGVFLLNAFLTVEAHKAGSHSKFGWDIFTDKVIALISEKNDGCVFILWGNFAQKKEGLIDKKKHKVLKSAHPSPFSVTRFYGCRCFSQANLYLKSIGKEPVDWNLNWFRFVIYYYSKLLKLLCLFFMLNNSYDKLKKLIMLLKSF
;
A
#
# COMPACT_ATOMS: atom_id res chain seq x y z
N MET A 1 11.38 -48.35 17.88
CA MET A 1 10.26 -48.00 18.79
C MET A 1 9.31 -46.96 18.17
N GLU A 2 9.83 -45.91 17.54
CA GLU A 2 9.02 -44.89 16.83
C GLU A 2 8.25 -45.42 15.61
N LEU A 3 8.82 -46.38 14.88
CA LEU A 3 8.14 -47.07 13.77
C LEU A 3 6.96 -47.96 14.22
N ARG A 4 6.97 -48.45 15.46
CA ARG A 4 5.83 -49.17 16.06
C ARG A 4 4.74 -48.23 16.59
N LYS A 5 5.06 -46.97 16.92
CA LYS A 5 4.07 -45.93 17.27
C LYS A 5 3.33 -45.41 16.04
N ARG A 6 3.98 -45.32 14.87
CA ARG A 6 3.35 -44.88 13.62
C ARG A 6 2.32 -45.87 13.06
N LYS A 7 2.52 -47.17 13.27
CA LYS A 7 1.59 -48.20 12.78
C LYS A 7 0.31 -48.32 13.63
N LYS A 8 0.35 -47.89 14.90
CA LYS A 8 -0.80 -47.93 15.83
C LYS A 8 -1.73 -46.70 15.73
N LEU A 9 -1.36 -45.71 14.92
CA LEU A 9 -2.14 -44.49 14.66
C LEU A 9 -2.95 -44.54 13.35
N LEU A 10 -2.76 -45.57 12.53
CA LEU A 10 -3.53 -45.77 11.28
C LEU A 10 -4.79 -46.64 11.45
N ASP A 11 -4.95 -47.34 12.58
CA ASP A 11 -6.05 -48.31 12.80
C ASP A 11 -7.19 -47.79 13.71
N LEU A 12 -7.26 -46.49 13.97
CA LEU A 12 -8.36 -45.89 14.73
C LEU A 12 -9.23 -45.02 13.82
N ASN A 13 -10.26 -45.67 13.26
CA ASN A 13 -11.45 -45.06 12.65
C ASN A 13 -12.19 -44.18 13.68
N LEU A 14 -11.64 -43.02 14.00
CA LEU A 14 -12.33 -41.97 14.74
C LEU A 14 -12.84 -40.94 13.73
N GLU A 15 -14.16 -40.82 13.63
CA GLU A 15 -14.85 -39.83 12.82
C GLU A 15 -14.25 -38.44 13.07
N ILE A 16 -13.79 -37.79 12.00
CA ILE A 16 -13.31 -36.42 12.03
C ILE A 16 -14.53 -35.51 12.22
N PRO A 17 -14.67 -34.78 13.34
CA PRO A 17 -15.74 -33.80 13.44
C PRO A 17 -15.50 -32.71 12.41
N LYS A 18 -16.56 -32.37 11.64
CA LYS A 18 -16.55 -31.29 10.65
C LYS A 18 -15.97 -30.03 11.31
N ILE A 19 -14.82 -29.58 10.80
CA ILE A 19 -14.21 -28.30 11.17
C ILE A 19 -15.16 -27.21 10.67
N THR A 20 -16.05 -26.74 11.52
CA THR A 20 -16.71 -25.45 11.35
C THR A 20 -15.62 -24.39 11.41
N VAL A 21 -15.37 -23.74 10.27
CA VAL A 21 -14.50 -22.58 10.17
C VAL A 21 -14.97 -21.55 11.20
N ALA A 22 -14.18 -21.34 12.25
CA ALA A 22 -14.43 -20.28 13.22
C ALA A 22 -14.52 -18.95 12.45
N LYS A 23 -15.71 -18.33 12.44
CA LYS A 23 -15.89 -16.98 11.94
C LYS A 23 -14.88 -16.09 12.67
N LYS A 24 -14.05 -15.34 11.94
CA LYS A 24 -13.19 -14.30 12.50
C LYS A 24 -14.01 -13.46 13.49
N PRO A 25 -13.48 -13.11 14.68
CA PRO A 25 -14.19 -12.24 15.59
C PRO A 25 -14.59 -10.96 14.84
N LYS A 26 -15.88 -10.61 14.89
CA LYS A 26 -16.37 -9.34 14.36
C LYS A 26 -15.58 -8.24 15.07
N LYS A 27 -15.03 -7.30 14.31
CA LYS A 27 -14.34 -6.13 14.86
C LYS A 27 -15.33 -5.39 15.75
N GLN A 28 -15.14 -5.44 17.07
CA GLN A 28 -15.94 -4.68 18.03
C GLN A 28 -15.41 -3.25 18.06
N PHE A 29 -16.33 -2.29 18.00
CA PHE A 29 -16.06 -0.88 18.23
C PHE A 29 -16.63 -0.56 19.62
N GLU A 30 -15.85 0.13 20.44
CA GLU A 30 -16.35 0.66 21.71
C GLU A 30 -16.88 2.07 21.41
N PRO A 31 -18.20 2.31 21.49
CA PRO A 31 -18.75 3.63 21.21
C PRO A 31 -18.22 4.63 22.25
N ILE A 32 -17.83 5.81 21.77
CA ILE A 32 -17.39 6.92 22.61
C ILE A 32 -18.58 7.88 22.75
N GLU A 33 -19.03 8.15 23.96
CA GLU A 33 -20.11 9.11 24.20
C GLU A 33 -19.65 10.53 23.88
N THR A 34 -20.41 11.21 23.01
CA THR A 34 -20.21 12.61 22.66
C THR A 34 -21.53 13.23 22.22
N ASN A 35 -21.67 14.55 22.38
CA ASN A 35 -22.76 15.33 21.78
C ASN A 35 -22.46 15.75 20.34
N PHE A 36 -21.23 15.54 19.86
CA PHE A 36 -20.83 15.83 18.50
C PHE A 36 -21.42 14.82 17.52
N LYS A 37 -22.04 15.34 16.45
CA LYS A 37 -22.66 14.55 15.40
C LYS A 37 -22.15 15.01 14.05
N ILE A 38 -21.26 14.22 13.42
CA ILE A 38 -20.77 14.56 12.09
C ILE A 38 -21.88 14.47 11.04
N GLU A 39 -22.85 13.57 11.25
CA GLU A 39 -23.98 13.33 10.35
C GLU A 39 -24.85 14.58 10.12
N GLU A 40 -24.83 15.57 11.01
CA GLU A 40 -25.52 16.86 10.83
C GLU A 40 -25.01 17.66 9.62
N TYR A 41 -23.86 17.30 9.05
CA TYR A 41 -23.28 17.92 7.86
C TYR A 41 -23.61 17.17 6.56
N LEU A 42 -24.41 16.08 6.63
CA LEU A 42 -25.04 15.46 5.47
C LEU A 42 -26.34 16.20 5.17
N ASN A 43 -26.36 16.99 4.10
CA ASN A 43 -27.44 17.92 3.78
C ASN A 43 -28.37 17.40 2.66
N ASP A 44 -28.08 16.23 2.09
CA ASP A 44 -28.92 15.62 1.07
C ASP A 44 -29.97 14.68 1.71
N PRO A 45 -31.28 14.97 1.57
CA PRO A 45 -32.33 14.20 2.23
C PRO A 45 -32.43 12.74 1.76
N GLU A 46 -32.08 12.45 0.50
CA GLU A 46 -32.10 11.08 -0.05
C GLU A 46 -31.03 10.23 0.66
N TRP A 47 -29.81 10.75 0.76
CA TRP A 47 -28.74 10.08 1.50
C TRP A 47 -29.00 9.98 3.00
N GLU A 48 -29.56 11.03 3.61
CA GLU A 48 -29.88 11.05 5.04
C GLU A 48 -30.86 9.92 5.40
N ASP A 49 -31.97 9.78 4.65
CA ASP A 49 -32.96 8.73 4.90
C ASP A 49 -32.37 7.33 4.73
N LEU A 50 -31.51 7.13 3.73
CA LEU A 50 -30.88 5.83 3.46
C LEU A 50 -29.81 5.43 4.47
N LEU A 51 -29.15 6.41 5.10
CA LEU A 51 -28.02 6.20 6.01
C LEU A 51 -28.38 6.36 7.48
N LYS A 52 -29.63 6.75 7.82
CA LYS A 52 -30.08 6.95 9.21
C LYS A 52 -29.76 5.79 10.14
N GLU A 53 -29.94 4.55 9.69
CA GLU A 53 -29.64 3.35 10.49
C GLU A 53 -28.15 3.14 10.71
N GLU A 54 -27.28 3.68 9.84
CA GLU A 54 -25.83 3.61 10.03
C GLU A 54 -25.36 4.53 11.14
N PHE A 55 -26.02 5.69 11.33
CA PHE A 55 -25.64 6.68 12.34
C PHE A 55 -25.80 6.16 13.78
N ASP A 56 -26.75 5.25 14.00
CA ASP A 56 -27.00 4.64 15.31
C ASP A 56 -26.02 3.51 15.68
N LYS A 57 -25.19 3.04 14.73
CA LYS A 57 -24.30 1.90 14.95
C LYS A 57 -23.07 2.27 15.77
N ASP A 58 -22.58 1.32 16.56
CA ASP A 58 -21.43 1.51 17.46
C ASP A 58 -20.18 2.03 16.73
N TYR A 59 -19.94 1.57 15.50
CA TYR A 59 -18.80 2.03 14.73
C TYR A 59 -18.92 3.52 14.36
N PHE A 60 -20.14 4.01 14.10
CA PHE A 60 -20.37 5.40 13.71
C PHE A 60 -20.33 6.32 14.93
N LYS A 61 -20.88 5.87 16.07
CA LYS A 61 -20.68 6.53 17.37
C LYS A 61 -19.20 6.66 17.75
N ASN A 62 -18.40 5.61 17.50
CA ASN A 62 -16.95 5.67 17.68
C ASN A 62 -16.27 6.68 16.73
N ILE A 63 -16.73 6.81 15.48
CA ILE A 63 -16.26 7.87 14.57
C ILE A 63 -16.54 9.23 15.21
N ASN A 64 -17.77 9.49 15.65
CA ASN A 64 -18.15 10.77 16.25
C ASN A 64 -17.26 11.14 17.44
N GLY A 65 -17.02 10.25 18.39
CA GLY A 65 -16.15 10.57 19.53
C GLY A 65 -14.71 10.88 19.16
N ILE A 66 -14.13 10.16 18.19
CA ILE A 66 -12.77 10.45 17.70
C ILE A 66 -12.72 11.79 16.97
N LEU A 67 -13.75 12.09 16.16
CA LEU A 67 -13.84 13.34 15.43
C LEU A 67 -14.06 14.54 16.34
N ASP A 68 -14.85 14.39 17.40
CA ASP A 68 -15.09 15.45 18.38
C ASP A 68 -13.77 15.96 18.97
N GLU A 69 -12.98 15.03 19.54
CA GLU A 69 -11.66 15.35 20.07
C GLU A 69 -10.71 15.90 19.01
N GLY A 70 -10.73 15.32 17.81
CA GLY A 70 -9.82 15.71 16.74
C GLY A 70 -10.12 17.11 16.20
N TYR A 71 -11.39 17.44 15.99
CA TYR A 71 -11.79 18.77 15.54
C TYR A 71 -11.60 19.82 16.63
N ALA A 72 -11.82 19.48 17.92
CA ALA A 72 -11.51 20.38 19.02
C ALA A 72 -10.02 20.76 19.09
N LYS A 73 -9.14 19.89 18.57
CA LYS A 73 -7.68 20.10 18.48
C LYS A 73 -7.22 20.67 17.12
N ASP A 74 -8.15 20.92 16.19
CA ASP A 74 -7.88 21.32 14.79
C ASP A 74 -6.87 20.41 14.06
N ILE A 75 -6.96 19.09 14.31
CA ILE A 75 -6.09 18.11 13.65
C ILE A 75 -6.81 17.28 12.61
N ILE A 76 -8.10 17.50 12.32
CA ILE A 76 -8.84 16.69 11.35
C ILE A 76 -9.02 17.43 10.03
N ARG A 77 -8.88 16.69 8.93
CA ARG A 77 -9.17 17.12 7.56
C ARG A 77 -10.17 16.13 6.92
N PRO A 78 -11.07 16.59 6.03
CA PRO A 78 -11.36 18.00 5.74
C PRO A 78 -12.12 18.69 6.90
N PRO A 79 -12.39 20.00 6.82
CA PRO A 79 -13.40 20.67 7.64
C PRO A 79 -14.74 19.91 7.68
N LYS A 80 -15.48 20.05 8.79
CA LYS A 80 -16.70 19.26 9.10
C LYS A 80 -17.75 19.32 7.99
N ASP A 81 -17.98 20.52 7.47
CA ASP A 81 -18.91 20.85 6.39
C ASP A 81 -18.56 20.20 5.05
N LEU A 82 -17.32 19.73 4.89
CA LEU A 82 -16.87 19.07 3.68
C LEU A 82 -16.80 17.54 3.81
N VAL A 83 -17.02 16.95 4.99
CA VAL A 83 -16.86 15.50 5.19
C VAL A 83 -17.81 14.68 4.31
N PHE A 84 -19.06 15.14 4.17
CA PHE A 84 -20.08 14.50 3.34
C PHE A 84 -20.27 15.17 1.98
N ARG A 85 -19.35 16.06 1.57
CA ARG A 85 -19.50 16.86 0.35
C ARG A 85 -19.75 16.03 -0.91
N ALA A 86 -19.12 14.87 -1.04
CA ALA A 86 -19.36 13.98 -2.19
C ALA A 86 -20.83 13.55 -2.31
N LEU A 87 -21.48 13.24 -1.18
CA LEU A 87 -22.89 12.85 -1.11
C LEU A 87 -23.80 14.07 -1.29
N ASN A 88 -23.45 15.20 -0.67
CA ASN A 88 -24.19 16.45 -0.79
C ASN A 88 -24.21 17.00 -2.23
N LEU A 89 -23.17 16.71 -3.03
CA LEU A 89 -23.07 17.15 -4.43
C LEU A 89 -23.58 16.13 -5.45
N THR A 90 -23.79 14.87 -5.06
CA THR A 90 -24.18 13.80 -5.98
C THR A 90 -25.29 12.97 -5.36
N LYS A 91 -26.54 13.26 -5.72
CA LYS A 91 -27.70 12.49 -5.26
C LYS A 91 -27.60 11.05 -5.74
N LEU A 92 -28.15 10.09 -4.99
CA LEU A 92 -28.11 8.69 -5.39
C LEU A 92 -28.74 8.47 -6.77
N SER A 93 -29.88 9.13 -7.03
CA SER A 93 -30.58 9.11 -8.31
C SER A 93 -29.78 9.70 -9.49
N GLU A 94 -28.76 10.51 -9.21
CA GLU A 94 -27.90 11.16 -10.21
C GLU A 94 -26.57 10.41 -10.42
N VAL A 95 -26.25 9.40 -9.59
CA VAL A 95 -24.99 8.65 -9.69
C VAL A 95 -24.93 7.83 -10.99
N ARG A 96 -23.97 8.18 -11.85
CA ARG A 96 -23.63 7.44 -13.08
C ARG A 96 -22.30 6.71 -12.97
N CYS A 97 -21.34 7.30 -12.26
CA CYS A 97 -20.01 6.76 -12.08
C CYS A 97 -19.56 6.92 -10.63
N VAL A 98 -18.88 5.92 -10.07
CA VAL A 98 -18.27 5.98 -8.75
C VAL A 98 -16.76 5.82 -8.89
N ILE A 99 -16.00 6.80 -8.38
CA ILE A 99 -14.54 6.75 -8.34
C ILE A 99 -14.07 6.74 -6.89
N LEU A 100 -13.44 5.63 -6.49
CA LEU A 100 -13.02 5.42 -5.11
C LEU A 100 -11.60 5.91 -4.83
N GLY A 101 -11.48 6.91 -3.97
CA GLY A 101 -10.24 7.28 -3.30
C GLY A 101 -10.02 6.50 -2.01
N GLN A 102 -8.85 6.68 -1.39
CA GLN A 102 -8.51 6.02 -0.14
C GLN A 102 -8.82 6.91 1.06
N ASP A 103 -8.09 8.00 1.20
CA ASP A 103 -8.18 9.00 2.25
C ASP A 103 -8.17 10.41 1.64
N PRO A 104 -8.72 11.43 2.34
CA PRO A 104 -8.58 12.81 1.95
C PRO A 104 -7.10 13.21 1.96
N TYR A 105 -6.75 14.26 1.21
CA TYR A 105 -5.43 14.87 1.36
C TYR A 105 -5.23 15.39 2.79
N HIS A 106 -4.05 15.12 3.37
CA HIS A 106 -3.81 15.39 4.79
C HIS A 106 -3.15 16.75 5.06
N ASP A 107 -2.73 17.47 4.03
CA ASP A 107 -2.16 18.80 4.20
C ASP A 107 -3.26 19.86 4.31
N ASP A 108 -2.96 20.93 5.02
CA ASP A 108 -3.91 22.00 5.32
C ASP A 108 -4.48 22.62 4.04
N GLY A 109 -5.81 22.73 4.01
CA GLY A 109 -6.58 23.28 2.88
C GLY A 109 -6.69 22.39 1.65
N GLN A 110 -5.98 21.24 1.55
CA GLN A 110 -6.04 20.40 0.34
C GLN A 110 -7.30 19.54 0.24
N ALA A 111 -7.80 19.01 1.35
CA ALA A 111 -8.95 18.11 1.32
C ALA A 111 -10.26 18.89 1.11
N THR A 112 -10.91 18.61 -0.02
CA THR A 112 -12.18 19.23 -0.41
C THR A 112 -13.40 18.37 -0.10
N GLY A 113 -13.24 17.22 0.55
CA GLY A 113 -14.32 16.24 0.71
C GLY A 113 -14.61 15.36 -0.51
N LEU A 114 -13.93 15.61 -1.64
CA LEU A 114 -14.02 14.80 -2.85
C LEU A 114 -12.72 14.01 -3.04
N SER A 115 -12.82 12.76 -3.51
CA SER A 115 -11.63 11.97 -3.85
C SER A 115 -10.83 12.63 -4.98
N PHE A 116 -9.50 12.63 -4.85
CA PHE A 116 -8.51 13.19 -5.80
C PHE A 116 -8.54 14.71 -6.07
N SER A 117 -9.64 15.40 -5.79
CA SER A 117 -9.84 16.85 -5.99
C SER A 117 -9.07 17.69 -4.96
N VAL A 118 -8.50 18.81 -5.41
CA VAL A 118 -7.91 19.87 -4.56
C VAL A 118 -8.43 21.24 -4.98
N PRO A 119 -8.40 22.27 -4.11
CA PRO A 119 -8.80 23.61 -4.51
C PRO A 119 -7.89 24.15 -5.64
N LYS A 120 -8.42 25.11 -6.40
CA LYS A 120 -7.77 25.64 -7.61
C LYS A 120 -6.38 26.25 -7.35
N GLU A 121 -6.20 26.83 -6.17
CA GLU A 121 -4.97 27.49 -5.73
C GLU A 121 -3.85 26.52 -5.36
N PHE A 122 -4.16 25.23 -5.18
CA PHE A 122 -3.16 24.22 -4.86
C PHE A 122 -2.47 23.67 -6.09
N LYS A 123 -1.17 23.41 -5.95
CA LYS A 123 -0.43 22.65 -6.96
C LYS A 123 -1.05 21.27 -7.10
N LEU A 124 -1.25 20.84 -8.35
CA LEU A 124 -1.83 19.54 -8.64
C LEU A 124 -1.03 18.42 -7.99
N PRO A 125 -1.66 17.55 -7.18
CA PRO A 125 -1.04 16.35 -6.66
C PRO A 125 -0.59 15.43 -7.80
N ARG A 126 0.49 14.66 -7.59
CA ARG A 126 1.06 13.82 -8.65
C ARG A 126 0.06 12.79 -9.19
N THR A 127 -0.78 12.25 -8.30
CA THR A 127 -1.86 11.33 -8.69
C THR A 127 -2.85 12.01 -9.64
N LEU A 128 -3.26 13.25 -9.36
CA LEU A 128 -4.19 13.99 -10.20
C LEU A 128 -3.56 14.39 -11.55
N GLN A 129 -2.28 14.77 -11.56
CA GLN A 129 -1.53 14.98 -12.82
C GLN A 129 -1.55 13.74 -13.72
N ASN A 130 -1.39 12.56 -13.11
CA ASN A 130 -1.41 11.29 -13.83
C ASN A 130 -2.81 10.94 -14.37
N ILE A 131 -3.88 11.25 -13.62
CA ILE A 131 -5.27 11.13 -14.10
C ILE A 131 -5.47 12.01 -15.33
N PHE A 132 -5.06 13.29 -15.29
CA PHE A 132 -5.17 14.18 -16.45
C PHE A 132 -4.31 13.73 -17.63
N THR A 133 -3.15 13.12 -17.37
CA THR A 133 -2.31 12.56 -18.44
C THR A 133 -3.01 11.40 -19.14
N GLU A 134 -3.67 10.51 -18.38
CA GLU A 134 -4.46 9.43 -18.98
C GLU A 134 -5.71 9.96 -19.68
N LEU A 135 -6.43 10.94 -19.13
CA LEU A 135 -7.58 11.56 -19.80
C LEU A 135 -7.20 12.12 -21.18
N LYS A 136 -6.08 12.85 -21.25
CA LYS A 136 -5.55 13.38 -22.52
C LYS A 136 -5.17 12.29 -23.52
N ASN A 137 -4.77 11.13 -23.02
CA ASN A 137 -4.37 9.98 -23.85
C ASN A 137 -5.57 9.11 -24.26
N ASP A 138 -6.61 9.06 -23.43
CA ASP A 138 -7.78 8.19 -23.59
C ASP A 138 -8.91 8.86 -24.37
N ILE A 139 -9.13 10.16 -24.12
CA ILE A 139 -10.21 10.94 -24.72
C ILE A 139 -9.61 11.91 -25.74
N ALA A 140 -9.92 11.68 -27.03
CA ALA A 140 -9.29 12.39 -28.15
C ALA A 140 -9.41 13.93 -28.06
N ASP A 141 -10.56 14.44 -27.60
CA ASP A 141 -10.87 15.87 -27.50
C ASP A 141 -10.78 16.40 -26.06
N PHE A 142 -10.05 15.72 -25.17
CA PHE A 142 -9.91 16.19 -23.79
C PHE A 142 -8.99 17.40 -23.71
N GLU A 143 -9.58 18.53 -23.31
CA GLU A 143 -8.87 19.73 -22.93
C GLU A 143 -9.04 20.01 -21.43
N ARG A 144 -7.91 20.25 -20.76
CA ARG A 144 -7.93 20.61 -19.34
C ARG A 144 -8.20 22.10 -19.20
N ASP A 145 -9.23 22.44 -18.43
CA ASP A 145 -9.49 23.79 -17.94
C ASP A 145 -8.44 24.18 -16.89
N GLU A 146 -7.37 24.85 -17.34
CA GLU A 146 -6.27 25.32 -16.49
C GLU A 146 -6.76 26.27 -15.38
N SER A 147 -7.86 26.99 -15.60
CA SER A 147 -8.41 27.95 -14.62
C SER A 147 -9.04 27.27 -13.41
N ASN A 148 -9.44 26.01 -13.54
CA ASN A 148 -10.08 25.23 -12.47
C ASN A 148 -9.05 24.48 -11.60
N GLY A 149 -7.75 24.60 -11.89
CA GLY A 149 -6.67 23.97 -11.12
C GLY A 149 -6.86 22.46 -10.98
N GLY A 150 -6.92 21.95 -9.75
CA GLY A 150 -7.19 20.55 -9.44
C GLY A 150 -8.63 20.26 -8.97
N CYS A 151 -9.55 21.21 -9.15
CA CYS A 151 -10.93 21.08 -8.69
C CYS A 151 -11.73 20.18 -9.63
N LEU A 152 -12.42 19.18 -9.07
CA LEU A 152 -13.23 18.20 -9.83
C LEU A 152 -14.75 18.37 -9.62
N ASP A 153 -15.21 19.51 -9.11
CA ASP A 153 -16.64 19.75 -8.84
C ASP A 153 -17.55 19.59 -10.07
N LYS A 154 -17.05 19.92 -11.27
CA LYS A 154 -17.82 19.70 -12.52
C LYS A 154 -18.17 18.22 -12.72
N TRP A 155 -17.31 17.30 -12.29
CA TRP A 155 -17.58 15.87 -12.42
C TRP A 155 -18.71 15.41 -11.51
N THR A 156 -18.81 15.96 -10.29
CA THR A 156 -19.91 15.60 -9.38
C THR A 156 -21.25 16.08 -9.93
N GLN A 157 -21.29 17.24 -10.56
CA GLN A 157 -22.49 17.78 -11.23
C GLN A 157 -22.96 16.92 -12.42
N GLU A 158 -22.05 16.13 -13.01
CA GLU A 158 -22.35 15.20 -14.11
C GLU A 158 -22.63 13.76 -13.62
N GLY A 159 -22.79 13.56 -12.31
CA GLY A 159 -23.13 12.27 -11.72
C GLY A 159 -21.93 11.39 -11.39
N VAL A 160 -20.72 11.95 -11.28
CA VAL A 160 -19.53 11.23 -10.81
C VAL A 160 -19.40 11.37 -9.29
N LEU A 161 -19.72 10.31 -8.56
CA LEU A 161 -19.52 10.25 -7.11
C LEU A 161 -18.02 10.03 -6.79
N LEU A 162 -17.36 11.12 -6.37
CA LEU A 162 -15.95 11.14 -5.95
C LEU A 162 -15.79 10.78 -4.46
N LEU A 163 -15.96 9.50 -4.13
CA LEU A 163 -16.00 9.01 -2.75
C LEU A 163 -14.62 8.53 -2.26
N ASN A 164 -14.18 8.97 -1.08
CA ASN A 164 -13.06 8.34 -0.38
C ASN A 164 -13.56 7.16 0.49
N ALA A 165 -12.75 6.12 0.68
CA ALA A 165 -13.10 5.02 1.59
C ALA A 165 -13.02 5.42 3.07
N PHE A 166 -12.17 6.39 3.40
CA PHE A 166 -12.13 7.07 4.68
C PHE A 166 -12.48 8.53 4.44
N LEU A 167 -13.46 9.09 5.18
CA LEU A 167 -13.94 10.45 4.88
C LEU A 167 -13.15 11.53 5.61
N THR A 168 -12.34 11.16 6.60
CA THR A 168 -11.46 12.08 7.32
C THR A 168 -10.07 11.49 7.54
N VAL A 169 -9.11 12.35 7.89
CA VAL A 169 -7.74 12.01 8.22
C VAL A 169 -7.19 13.02 9.23
N GLU A 170 -6.20 12.63 10.02
CA GLU A 170 -5.45 13.58 10.84
C GLU A 170 -4.47 14.36 9.94
N ALA A 171 -4.32 15.66 10.21
CA ALA A 171 -3.40 16.53 9.51
C ALA A 171 -1.99 15.91 9.48
N HIS A 172 -1.42 15.84 8.28
CA HIS A 172 -0.10 15.26 7.99
C HIS A 172 0.09 13.77 8.39
N LYS A 173 -0.99 13.03 8.65
CA LYS A 173 -0.93 11.59 9.02
C LYS A 173 -1.83 10.74 8.10
N PRO A 174 -1.38 10.44 6.87
CA PRO A 174 -2.15 9.64 5.92
C PRO A 174 -2.63 8.31 6.54
N GLY A 175 -3.90 7.97 6.28
CA GLY A 175 -4.52 6.75 6.78
C GLY A 175 -4.69 6.64 8.31
N SER A 176 -4.52 7.72 9.09
CA SER A 176 -4.72 7.70 10.55
C SER A 176 -6.12 7.17 10.94
N HIS A 177 -7.13 7.51 10.16
CA HIS A 177 -8.52 7.13 10.38
C HIS A 177 -8.94 5.85 9.65
N SER A 178 -7.99 5.08 9.12
CA SER A 178 -8.27 3.84 8.38
C SER A 178 -8.95 2.73 9.19
N LYS A 179 -9.00 2.87 10.52
CA LYS A 179 -9.52 1.84 11.43
C LYS A 179 -10.67 2.32 12.32
N ILE A 180 -11.12 3.57 12.20
CA ILE A 180 -12.08 4.14 13.15
C ILE A 180 -13.54 3.83 12.82
N GLY A 181 -13.84 3.28 11.64
CA GLY A 181 -15.18 2.85 11.25
C GLY A 181 -15.62 3.30 9.87
N TRP A 182 -14.93 4.28 9.27
CA TRP A 182 -15.32 4.81 7.95
C TRP A 182 -15.42 3.76 6.84
N ASP A 183 -14.64 2.68 6.92
CA ASP A 183 -14.75 1.60 5.94
C ASP A 183 -16.10 0.89 6.00
N PHE A 184 -16.72 0.76 7.17
CA PHE A 184 -18.07 0.18 7.30
C PHE A 184 -19.10 1.12 6.68
N PHE A 185 -19.01 2.41 6.99
CA PHE A 185 -19.90 3.44 6.46
C PHE A 185 -19.85 3.53 4.93
N THR A 186 -18.66 3.70 4.36
CA THR A 186 -18.49 3.85 2.91
C THR A 186 -18.75 2.54 2.15
N ASN A 187 -18.54 1.38 2.77
CA ASN A 187 -19.02 0.11 2.21
C ASN A 187 -20.55 0.07 2.11
N ARG A 188 -21.27 0.61 3.10
CA ARG A 188 -22.73 0.68 3.03
C ARG A 188 -23.18 1.57 1.89
N ILE A 189 -22.55 2.73 1.71
CA ILE A 189 -22.82 3.62 0.56
C ILE A 189 -22.66 2.87 -0.77
N ILE A 190 -21.52 2.18 -0.97
CA ILE A 190 -21.28 1.39 -2.19
C ILE A 190 -22.36 0.31 -2.39
N SER A 191 -22.75 -0.36 -1.30
CA SER A 191 -23.78 -1.41 -1.35
C SER A 191 -25.15 -0.81 -1.68
N LEU A 192 -25.51 0.35 -1.09
CA LEU A 192 -26.74 1.08 -1.39
C LEU A 192 -26.83 1.50 -2.85
N ILE A 193 -25.75 2.03 -3.42
CA ILE A 193 -25.69 2.34 -4.86
C ILE A 193 -25.95 1.06 -5.64
N SER A 194 -25.26 -0.03 -5.30
CA SER A 194 -25.43 -1.30 -6.01
C SER A 194 -26.83 -1.92 -5.86
N GLU A 195 -27.51 -1.67 -4.75
CA GLU A 195 -28.83 -2.23 -4.44
C GLU A 195 -29.95 -1.42 -5.11
N ARG A 196 -29.80 -0.09 -5.14
CA ARG A 196 -30.87 0.87 -5.47
C ARG A 196 -30.77 1.48 -6.87
N THR A 197 -29.64 1.33 -7.54
CA THR A 197 -29.43 1.85 -8.89
C THR A 197 -29.14 0.72 -9.87
N GLU A 198 -29.14 1.03 -11.16
CA GLU A 198 -28.70 0.11 -12.21
C GLU A 198 -27.91 0.90 -13.26
N GLY A 199 -26.95 0.24 -13.92
CA GLY A 199 -26.21 0.87 -15.01
C GLY A 199 -25.14 1.86 -14.57
N CYS A 200 -24.81 1.98 -13.28
CA CYS A 200 -23.63 2.73 -12.85
C CYS A 200 -22.31 2.04 -13.26
N VAL A 201 -21.26 2.84 -13.42
CA VAL A 201 -19.88 2.39 -13.60
C VAL A 201 -19.09 2.57 -12.31
N PHE A 202 -18.42 1.53 -11.84
CA PHE A 202 -17.51 1.59 -10.69
C PHE A 202 -16.06 1.52 -11.17
N ILE A 203 -15.34 2.63 -11.06
CA ILE A 203 -13.92 2.70 -11.38
C ILE A 203 -13.10 2.41 -10.12
N LEU A 204 -12.47 1.23 -10.10
CA LEU A 204 -11.71 0.72 -8.96
C LEU A 204 -10.21 0.81 -9.25
N TRP A 205 -9.59 1.88 -8.76
CA TRP A 205 -8.16 2.13 -8.92
C TRP A 205 -7.31 1.46 -7.83
N GLY A 206 -6.55 0.44 -8.24
CA GLY A 206 -5.61 -0.30 -7.41
C GLY A 206 -6.24 -1.30 -6.43
N ASN A 207 -5.39 -2.13 -5.85
CA ASN A 207 -5.79 -3.28 -5.02
C ASN A 207 -6.63 -2.91 -3.78
N PHE A 208 -6.58 -1.67 -3.32
CA PHE A 208 -7.41 -1.21 -2.22
C PHE A 208 -8.88 -1.08 -2.66
N ALA A 209 -9.13 -0.37 -3.77
CA ALA A 209 -10.45 -0.24 -4.36
C ALA A 209 -10.97 -1.57 -4.94
N HIS A 210 -10.10 -2.40 -5.53
CA HIS A 210 -10.50 -3.72 -6.08
C HIS A 210 -11.19 -4.60 -5.03
N LYS A 211 -10.84 -4.49 -3.75
CA LYS A 211 -11.50 -5.27 -2.67
C LYS A 211 -12.96 -4.91 -2.44
N LYS A 212 -13.42 -3.78 -2.99
CA LYS A 212 -14.81 -3.30 -2.90
C LYS A 212 -15.70 -3.92 -3.99
N GLU A 213 -15.12 -4.58 -4.99
CA GLU A 213 -15.84 -5.31 -6.05
C GLU A 213 -16.92 -6.25 -5.49
N LYS A 214 -16.63 -6.94 -4.38
CA LYS A 214 -17.58 -7.84 -3.71
C LYS A 214 -18.86 -7.18 -3.16
N LEU A 215 -18.90 -5.85 -3.12
CA LEU A 215 -20.05 -5.06 -2.66
C LEU A 215 -20.93 -4.61 -3.83
N ILE A 216 -20.51 -4.92 -5.06
CA ILE A 216 -21.14 -4.45 -6.29
C ILE A 216 -21.71 -5.67 -7.03
N ASP A 217 -22.99 -5.60 -7.36
CA ASP A 217 -23.67 -6.54 -8.23
C ASP A 217 -23.26 -6.31 -9.68
N ALA A 218 -22.29 -7.10 -10.14
CA ALA A 218 -21.77 -7.03 -11.50
C ALA A 218 -22.81 -7.40 -12.59
N SER A 219 -23.99 -7.92 -12.22
CA SER A 219 -25.08 -8.12 -13.18
C SER A 219 -25.84 -6.83 -13.50
N LYS A 220 -25.81 -5.84 -12.59
CA LYS A 220 -26.48 -4.55 -12.72
C LYS A 220 -25.54 -3.41 -13.14
N HIS A 221 -24.25 -3.56 -12.84
CA HIS A 221 -23.26 -2.49 -12.95
C HIS A 221 -22.02 -2.92 -13.71
N ASN A 222 -21.34 -1.95 -14.32
CA ASN A 222 -20.03 -2.18 -14.92
C ASN A 222 -18.92 -1.90 -13.91
N ILE A 223 -17.90 -2.75 -13.86
CA ILE A 223 -16.77 -2.61 -12.95
C ILE A 223 -15.48 -2.52 -13.76
N ILE A 224 -14.81 -1.37 -13.69
CA ILE A 224 -13.54 -1.12 -14.37
C ILE A 224 -12.42 -1.16 -13.33
N LYS A 225 -11.59 -2.20 -13.38
CA LYS A 225 -10.43 -2.36 -12.49
C LYS A 225 -9.15 -1.97 -13.21
N THR A 226 -8.48 -0.94 -12.72
CA THR A 226 -7.16 -0.53 -13.24
C THR A 226 -6.16 -0.36 -12.11
N PRO A 227 -4.84 -0.31 -12.40
CA PRO A 227 -3.83 0.09 -11.42
C PRO A 227 -4.09 1.50 -10.89
N HIS A 228 -3.58 1.84 -9.70
CA HIS A 228 -3.82 3.18 -9.15
C HIS A 228 -3.09 4.26 -9.98
N PRO A 229 -3.62 5.49 -10.12
CA PRO A 229 -2.93 6.61 -10.78
C PRO A 229 -1.72 7.17 -10.00
N SER A 230 -1.22 6.47 -8.97
CA SER A 230 -0.07 6.96 -8.19
C SER A 230 1.19 6.92 -9.05
N PRO A 231 2.20 7.78 -8.79
CA PRO A 231 3.47 7.73 -9.52
C PRO A 231 4.14 6.35 -9.53
N LEU A 232 3.82 5.49 -8.56
CA LEU A 232 4.39 4.16 -8.40
C LEU A 232 3.80 3.11 -9.34
N THR A 233 2.58 3.33 -9.82
CA THR A 233 1.82 2.43 -10.71
C THR A 233 1.39 3.11 -12.00
N PHE A 234 1.79 4.37 -12.21
CA PHE A 234 1.38 5.20 -13.34
C PHE A 234 1.61 4.55 -14.70
N THR A 235 2.76 3.90 -14.92
CA THR A 235 3.04 3.24 -16.20
C THR A 235 2.09 2.10 -16.54
N LYS A 236 1.44 1.50 -15.54
CA LYS A 236 0.41 0.47 -15.73
C LYS A 236 -1.01 1.06 -15.76
N PHE A 237 -1.18 2.26 -15.21
CA PHE A 237 -2.44 3.01 -15.26
C PHE A 237 -2.61 3.73 -16.61
N LEU A 238 -1.51 4.20 -17.19
CA LEU A 238 -1.47 4.79 -18.52
C LEU A 238 -1.91 3.75 -19.56
N ASN A 239 -2.74 4.16 -20.51
CA ASN A 239 -3.44 3.31 -21.49
C ASN A 239 -4.45 2.33 -20.89
N SER A 240 -4.93 2.56 -19.67
CA SER A 240 -6.01 1.75 -19.09
C SER A 240 -7.34 1.97 -19.79
N LYS A 241 -7.50 3.13 -20.43
CA LYS A 241 -8.70 3.55 -21.15
C LYS A 241 -9.97 3.55 -20.30
N CYS A 242 -9.83 3.80 -18.99
CA CYS A 242 -10.96 3.70 -18.08
C CYS A 242 -12.01 4.79 -18.30
N PHE A 243 -11.66 5.94 -18.90
CA PHE A 243 -12.60 7.02 -19.13
C PHE A 243 -13.44 6.76 -20.40
N SER A 244 -12.81 6.37 -21.51
CA SER A 244 -13.54 5.98 -22.73
C SER A 244 -14.42 4.75 -22.49
N GLN A 245 -13.91 3.71 -21.82
CA GLN A 245 -14.71 2.54 -21.44
C GLN A 245 -15.93 2.90 -20.57
N THR A 246 -15.79 3.90 -19.70
CA THR A 246 -16.91 4.41 -18.89
C THR A 246 -17.95 5.06 -19.79
N ASN A 247 -17.53 5.96 -20.67
CA ASN A 247 -18.42 6.67 -21.59
C ASN A 247 -19.11 5.70 -22.56
N ASP A 248 -18.39 4.76 -23.16
CA ASP A 248 -18.93 3.76 -24.08
C ASP A 248 -20.04 2.94 -23.43
N TYR A 249 -19.83 2.50 -22.19
CA TYR A 249 -20.83 1.75 -21.44
C TYR A 249 -22.08 2.60 -21.14
N LEU A 250 -21.89 3.83 -20.67
CA LEU A 250 -23.01 4.73 -20.37
C LEU A 250 -23.81 5.09 -21.63
N MET A 251 -23.13 5.35 -22.75
CA MET A 251 -23.77 5.63 -24.04
C MET A 251 -24.56 4.43 -24.57
N ALA A 252 -24.00 3.21 -24.49
CA ALA A 252 -24.72 2.00 -24.87
C ALA A 252 -26.01 1.79 -24.06
N LYS A 253 -26.00 2.16 -22.76
CA LYS A 253 -27.19 2.14 -21.89
C LYS A 253 -28.23 3.18 -22.29
N ILE A 254 -27.80 4.38 -22.68
CA ILE A 254 -28.71 5.43 -23.19
C ILE A 254 -29.35 4.99 -24.50
N GLU A 255 -28.58 4.41 -25.43
CA GLU A 255 -29.10 3.91 -26.71
C GLU A 255 -30.08 2.75 -26.54
N THR A 256 -29.77 1.78 -25.67
CA THR A 256 -30.68 0.65 -25.40
C THR A 256 -31.97 1.09 -24.74
N SER A 257 -31.91 2.07 -23.83
CA SER A 257 -33.09 2.68 -23.22
C SER A 257 -33.92 3.48 -24.24
N SER A 258 -33.25 4.22 -25.13
CA SER A 258 -33.89 5.01 -26.19
C SER A 258 -34.58 4.11 -27.23
N LYS A 259 -33.91 3.03 -27.67
CA LYS A 259 -34.51 2.01 -28.55
C LYS A 259 -35.68 1.30 -27.89
N SER A 260 -35.57 0.95 -26.60
CA SER A 260 -36.67 0.32 -25.85
C SER A 260 -37.87 1.26 -25.71
N ASN A 261 -37.64 2.55 -25.46
CA ASN A 261 -38.70 3.57 -25.40
C ASN A 261 -39.29 3.85 -26.77
N GLN A 262 -38.50 3.82 -27.84
CA GLN A 262 -38.99 3.96 -29.21
C GLN A 262 -39.82 2.74 -29.62
N ILE A 263 -39.42 1.53 -29.24
CA ILE A 263 -40.20 0.31 -29.45
C ILE A 263 -41.49 0.35 -28.62
N LYS A 264 -41.45 0.80 -27.36
CA LYS A 264 -42.66 0.99 -26.55
C LYS A 264 -43.61 2.01 -27.17
N ARG A 265 -43.11 3.17 -27.59
CA ARG A 265 -43.94 4.16 -28.31
C ARG A 265 -44.50 3.61 -29.60
N LYS A 266 -43.72 2.85 -30.36
CA LYS A 266 -44.19 2.22 -31.60
C LYS A 266 -45.23 1.14 -31.33
N LEU A 267 -45.08 0.36 -30.25
CA LEU A 267 -46.10 -0.61 -29.80
C LEU A 267 -47.34 0.09 -29.22
N GLU A 268 -47.20 1.28 -28.62
CA GLU A 268 -48.32 2.09 -28.14
C GLU A 268 -49.06 2.76 -29.32
N GLU A 269 -48.34 3.27 -30.33
CA GLU A 269 -48.88 3.79 -31.60
C GLU A 269 -49.55 2.67 -32.42
N ASP A 270 -48.92 1.50 -32.55
CA ASP A 270 -49.51 0.33 -33.23
C ASP A 270 -50.75 -0.21 -32.47
N ASN A 271 -50.81 -0.07 -31.14
CA ASN A 271 -52.01 -0.42 -30.35
C ASN A 271 -53.09 0.66 -30.41
N GLU A 272 -52.74 1.95 -30.55
CA GLU A 272 -53.69 3.03 -30.81
C GLU A 272 -54.29 2.91 -32.22
N ASP A 273 -53.50 2.52 -33.22
CA ASP A 273 -53.98 2.20 -34.57
C ASP A 273 -54.87 0.96 -34.58
N ASP A 274 -54.58 -0.07 -33.78
CA ASP A 274 -55.43 -1.26 -33.65
C ASP A 274 -56.72 -0.99 -32.83
N LEU A 275 -56.68 -0.03 -31.89
CA LEU A 275 -57.85 0.53 -31.21
C LEU A 275 -58.68 1.43 -32.13
N PHE A 276 -58.06 2.22 -32.99
CA PHE A 276 -58.71 3.06 -34.00
C PHE A 276 -59.34 2.19 -35.10
N PHE A 277 -58.68 1.11 -35.53
CA PHE A 277 -59.23 0.11 -36.45
C PHE A 277 -60.37 -0.71 -35.80
N LYS A 278 -60.32 -1.01 -34.49
CA LYS A 278 -61.46 -1.59 -33.77
C LYS A 278 -62.63 -0.60 -33.64
N PHE A 279 -62.36 0.67 -33.38
CA PHE A 279 -63.40 1.71 -33.29
C PHE A 279 -64.06 2.01 -34.65
N GLU A 280 -63.29 2.01 -35.75
CA GLU A 280 -63.83 2.13 -37.12
C GLU A 280 -64.60 0.89 -37.55
N ASN A 281 -64.11 -0.32 -37.20
CA ASN A 281 -64.82 -1.56 -37.50
C ASN A 281 -66.12 -1.71 -36.69
N GLU A 282 -66.20 -1.18 -35.46
CA GLU A 282 -67.45 -1.11 -34.68
C GLU A 282 -68.43 -0.07 -35.23
N LYS A 283 -67.94 1.03 -35.83
CA LYS A 283 -68.80 1.98 -36.59
C LYS A 283 -69.30 1.38 -37.91
N LYS A 284 -68.48 0.60 -38.61
CA LYS A 284 -68.89 -0.12 -39.84
C LYS A 284 -69.78 -1.34 -39.57
N LYS A 285 -69.66 -2.00 -38.41
CA LYS A 285 -70.55 -3.09 -37.98
C LYS A 285 -71.95 -2.64 -37.53
N LYS A 286 -72.18 -1.33 -37.35
CA LYS A 286 -73.52 -0.76 -37.08
C LYS A 286 -74.27 -0.30 -38.34
N SER A 287 -73.72 -0.50 -39.54
CA SER A 287 -74.38 -0.10 -40.80
C SER A 287 -74.52 -1.20 -41.85
N LEU A 288 -74.22 -2.47 -41.56
CA LEU A 288 -74.48 -3.57 -42.48
C LEU A 288 -74.92 -4.80 -41.67
N ASP A 289 -76.21 -4.82 -41.34
CA ASP A 289 -76.89 -6.01 -40.81
C ASP A 289 -78.23 -6.12 -41.57
N SER A 290 -78.15 -6.67 -42.78
CA SER A 290 -79.26 -7.34 -43.44
C SER A 290 -78.70 -8.44 -44.33
N ASP A 291 -79.13 -9.67 -44.03
CA ASP A 291 -79.07 -10.88 -44.85
C ASP A 291 -78.13 -12.01 -44.38
N ILE A 292 -78.66 -12.76 -43.39
CA ILE A 292 -79.09 -14.17 -43.58
C ILE A 292 -78.00 -15.18 -44.02
N LYS A 293 -77.56 -15.91 -42.98
CA LYS A 293 -77.62 -17.39 -42.81
C LYS A 293 -76.64 -18.32 -43.54
N ILE A 294 -76.07 -19.19 -42.69
CA ILE A 294 -76.06 -20.67 -42.70
C ILE A 294 -74.67 -21.34 -42.72
N THR A 295 -74.56 -22.29 -41.78
CA THR A 295 -73.67 -23.46 -41.63
C THR A 295 -72.24 -23.30 -41.11
N SER A 296 -72.07 -23.84 -39.90
CA SER A 296 -70.89 -24.48 -39.31
C SER A 296 -70.64 -25.87 -39.95
N PRO A 297 -69.72 -26.75 -39.47
CA PRO A 297 -68.64 -26.64 -38.47
C PRO A 297 -67.31 -27.34 -38.92
N ILE A 298 -66.35 -27.53 -37.99
CA ILE A 298 -65.48 -28.73 -37.79
C ILE A 298 -63.93 -28.58 -37.93
N LYS A 299 -63.29 -28.81 -36.75
CA LYS A 299 -62.04 -29.52 -36.36
C LYS A 299 -60.62 -29.05 -36.72
N GLU A 300 -59.86 -28.89 -35.63
CA GLU A 300 -58.59 -29.57 -35.27
C GLU A 300 -57.82 -30.33 -36.37
N SER A 301 -56.52 -30.04 -36.52
CA SER A 301 -55.45 -30.85 -35.89
C SER A 301 -54.05 -30.44 -36.38
N THR A 302 -53.10 -30.64 -35.48
CA THR A 302 -51.64 -30.61 -35.64
C THR A 302 -51.10 -31.68 -36.60
N GLU A 303 -50.02 -31.41 -37.34
CA GLU A 303 -48.75 -32.18 -37.29
C GLU A 303 -47.66 -31.71 -38.27
N LYS A 304 -46.48 -32.30 -38.06
CA LYS A 304 -45.11 -31.95 -38.43
C LYS A 304 -44.59 -32.70 -39.68
N TYR A 305 -43.54 -32.12 -40.27
CA TYR A 305 -42.41 -32.68 -41.06
C TYR A 305 -42.68 -33.41 -42.40
N SER A 306 -42.14 -32.87 -43.52
CA SER A 306 -40.84 -33.26 -44.12
C SER A 306 -40.71 -32.88 -45.62
N THR A 307 -39.45 -32.71 -46.05
CA THR A 307 -38.81 -33.00 -47.37
C THR A 307 -38.82 -32.05 -48.61
N ASN A 308 -37.59 -32.04 -49.19
CA ASN A 308 -37.10 -31.84 -50.58
C ASN A 308 -36.70 -30.40 -51.01
N LYS A 309 -35.51 -30.06 -51.55
CA LYS A 309 -34.36 -30.66 -52.30
C LYS A 309 -34.33 -30.03 -53.70
N GLU A 310 -33.28 -29.28 -54.07
CA GLU A 310 -32.54 -29.40 -55.35
C GLU A 310 -31.37 -28.41 -55.49
N ILE A 311 -30.50 -28.73 -56.46
CA ILE A 311 -29.07 -28.42 -56.64
C ILE A 311 -28.88 -27.45 -57.81
N LEU A 312 -27.80 -26.63 -57.82
CA LEU A 312 -26.92 -26.44 -58.99
C LEU A 312 -25.60 -25.73 -58.63
N GLU A 313 -24.51 -26.30 -59.16
CA GLU A 313 -23.09 -26.02 -58.95
C GLU A 313 -22.59 -24.83 -59.77
N ASN A 314 -21.50 -24.17 -59.32
CA ASN A 314 -20.20 -24.21 -60.01
C ASN A 314 -19.13 -23.36 -59.28
N GLU A 315 -18.00 -24.01 -58.98
CA GLU A 315 -16.69 -23.42 -58.65
C GLU A 315 -15.88 -23.27 -59.97
N PRO A 316 -14.78 -22.48 -60.06
CA PRO A 316 -13.53 -22.90 -59.42
C PRO A 316 -12.53 -21.81 -58.95
N LYS A 317 -11.81 -22.20 -57.89
CA LYS A 317 -10.35 -22.06 -57.61
C LYS A 317 -9.48 -21.25 -58.60
N ASN A 318 -8.67 -20.32 -58.05
CA ASN A 318 -7.20 -20.50 -57.92
C ASN A 318 -6.50 -19.23 -57.38
N SER A 319 -5.64 -19.42 -56.38
CA SER A 319 -4.47 -18.59 -56.03
C SER A 319 -3.39 -18.74 -57.14
N PRO A 320 -2.26 -17.98 -57.25
CA PRO A 320 -1.36 -17.58 -56.13
C PRO A 320 -0.40 -16.36 -56.33
N LYS A 321 0.38 -16.09 -55.26
CA LYS A 321 1.82 -15.69 -55.22
C LYS A 321 2.33 -14.34 -55.76
N ASN A 322 3.00 -13.62 -54.85
CA ASN A 322 4.37 -13.09 -54.88
C ASN A 322 5.03 -12.68 -56.20
N ASN A 323 5.56 -11.45 -56.26
CA ASN A 323 7.00 -11.08 -56.34
C ASN A 323 7.14 -9.60 -56.70
N THR A 324 7.77 -8.76 -55.87
CA THR A 324 9.20 -8.37 -55.87
C THR A 324 9.66 -7.60 -57.12
N ASP A 325 10.07 -6.35 -56.87
CA ASP A 325 11.40 -5.78 -57.20
C ASP A 325 11.42 -4.42 -57.92
N LEU A 326 12.02 -3.47 -57.20
CA LEU A 326 13.08 -2.52 -57.60
C LEU A 326 12.86 -1.58 -58.81
N ILE A 327 13.09 -0.28 -58.59
CA ILE A 327 14.21 0.49 -59.18
C ILE A 327 14.37 1.84 -58.44
N GLU A 328 15.64 2.22 -58.34
CA GLU A 328 16.32 3.34 -57.67
C GLU A 328 15.99 4.74 -58.23
N SER A 329 16.22 5.80 -57.43
CA SER A 329 17.33 6.77 -57.67
C SER A 329 17.24 8.02 -56.77
N GLU A 330 18.24 8.14 -55.89
CA GLU A 330 19.07 9.29 -55.48
C GLU A 330 18.66 10.76 -55.69
N ASN A 331 18.76 11.55 -54.61
CA ASN A 331 19.66 12.72 -54.39
C ASN A 331 19.19 13.47 -53.12
N SER A 332 19.89 13.59 -51.97
CA SER A 332 21.26 13.96 -51.57
C SER A 332 21.46 15.46 -51.24
N ALA A 333 22.21 15.70 -50.14
CA ALA A 333 22.79 16.94 -49.59
C ALA A 333 21.85 17.84 -48.76
N GLN A 334 21.99 18.07 -47.43
CA GLN A 334 23.12 18.25 -46.49
C GLN A 334 23.72 19.67 -46.44
N LYS A 335 23.98 20.12 -45.19
CA LYS A 335 24.76 21.28 -44.68
C LYS A 335 23.98 22.56 -44.41
N ASP A 336 24.33 23.37 -43.42
CA ASP A 336 25.02 23.26 -42.13
C ASP A 336 24.94 24.67 -41.51
N LYS A 337 24.88 24.75 -40.17
CA LYS A 337 25.37 25.84 -39.28
C LYS A 337 24.95 27.30 -39.55
N GLU A 338 24.39 27.94 -38.51
CA GLU A 338 25.10 29.01 -37.79
C GLU A 338 24.42 29.40 -36.46
N ASN A 339 25.27 29.60 -35.45
CA ASN A 339 24.99 30.28 -34.18
C ASN A 339 24.87 31.78 -34.45
N ILE A 340 23.86 32.46 -33.88
CA ILE A 340 23.93 33.89 -33.60
C ILE A 340 23.37 34.19 -32.20
N GLU A 341 24.27 34.68 -31.38
CA GLU A 341 24.11 35.34 -30.09
C GLU A 341 23.70 36.80 -30.32
N ILE A 342 22.61 37.30 -29.73
CA ILE A 342 22.34 38.74 -29.62
C ILE A 342 21.82 39.06 -28.22
N LYS A 343 22.69 39.76 -27.48
CA LYS A 343 22.40 40.63 -26.34
C LYS A 343 21.36 41.67 -26.71
N ASN A 344 20.52 42.11 -25.77
CA ASN A 344 20.20 43.54 -25.67
C ASN A 344 19.73 43.91 -24.26
N ASP A 345 20.22 45.08 -23.86
CA ASP A 345 20.24 45.67 -22.54
C ASP A 345 18.89 46.21 -22.05
N THR A 346 18.82 46.34 -20.73
CA THR A 346 17.87 47.10 -19.87
C THR A 346 17.54 48.52 -20.35
N PRO A 347 16.43 49.10 -19.86
CA PRO A 347 16.61 50.11 -18.81
C PRO A 347 15.70 49.95 -17.57
N LYS A 348 16.26 50.51 -16.49
CA LYS A 348 15.76 50.71 -15.12
C LYS A 348 14.42 51.43 -15.05
N THR A 349 13.60 51.06 -14.06
CA THR A 349 12.87 52.01 -13.20
C THR A 349 12.70 51.42 -11.79
N GLU A 350 13.55 51.84 -10.87
CA GLU A 350 13.29 51.88 -9.43
C GLU A 350 12.54 53.18 -9.10
N ASN A 351 11.39 53.10 -8.44
CA ASN A 351 10.97 53.91 -7.28
C ASN A 351 9.45 54.07 -7.16
N SER A 352 8.87 53.35 -6.19
CA SER A 352 7.84 53.83 -5.25
C SER A 352 7.44 52.63 -4.36
N ILE A 353 8.26 52.27 -3.38
CA ILE A 353 8.16 52.65 -1.96
C ILE A 353 6.90 52.12 -1.26
N LYS A 354 7.17 51.17 -0.36
CA LYS A 354 6.61 51.01 1.00
C LYS A 354 5.13 51.36 1.18
N SER A 355 4.29 50.33 1.22
CA SER A 355 3.18 50.22 2.16
C SER A 355 2.76 48.75 2.25
N VAL A 356 2.10 48.35 3.33
CA VAL A 356 1.57 46.99 3.63
C VAL A 356 2.52 46.02 4.36
N GLN A 357 3.50 46.51 5.13
CA GLN A 357 4.16 45.70 6.18
C GLN A 357 3.99 46.25 7.61
N GLU A 358 2.95 47.06 7.86
CA GLU A 358 2.80 47.79 9.13
C GLU A 358 1.40 47.73 9.78
N LEU A 359 0.60 46.67 9.59
CA LEU A 359 -0.77 46.61 10.14
C LEU A 359 -1.23 45.29 10.82
N VAL A 360 -0.34 44.39 11.27
CA VAL A 360 -0.76 43.25 12.12
C VAL A 360 0.14 43.02 13.35
N HIS A 361 0.78 44.07 13.84
CA HIS A 361 1.45 44.08 15.16
C HIS A 361 0.85 45.14 16.09
N SER A 362 -0.44 44.97 16.43
CA SER A 362 -1.04 45.61 17.60
C SER A 362 -2.30 44.88 18.04
N SER A 363 -2.17 43.83 18.86
CA SER A 363 -3.20 43.39 19.84
C SER A 363 -2.68 42.25 20.72
N ILE A 364 -1.50 42.41 21.31
CA ILE A 364 -1.08 41.65 22.49
C ILE A 364 -0.49 42.65 23.48
N GLN A 365 -1.35 43.16 24.37
CA GLN A 365 -1.03 43.57 25.74
C GLN A 365 -2.23 44.30 26.34
N LYS A 366 -3.03 43.58 27.13
CA LYS A 366 -3.64 44.04 28.39
C LYS A 366 -4.59 42.94 28.89
N GLN A 367 -4.10 42.12 29.82
CA GLN A 367 -4.72 41.91 31.13
C GLN A 367 -3.95 40.83 31.89
N SER A 368 -3.02 41.28 32.73
CA SER A 368 -2.49 40.54 33.86
C SER A 368 -3.18 41.02 35.13
N LYS A 369 -3.70 40.09 35.94
CA LYS A 369 -3.63 40.03 37.42
C LYS A 369 -4.79 39.16 37.95
N PHE A 370 -4.50 38.02 38.58
CA PHE A 370 -4.64 37.85 40.04
C PHE A 370 -4.21 36.45 40.53
N LYS A 371 -3.22 36.50 41.44
CA LYS A 371 -2.88 35.69 42.63
C LYS A 371 -3.01 34.15 42.67
N GLN A 372 -1.89 33.58 43.12
CA GLN A 372 -1.69 32.25 43.73
C GLN A 372 -2.62 31.96 44.92
N GLY A 373 -3.06 30.71 45.02
CA GLY A 373 -3.53 30.07 46.24
C GLY A 373 -3.07 28.61 46.29
N LYS A 374 -2.22 28.28 47.28
CA LYS A 374 -1.88 26.91 47.69
C LYS A 374 -3.09 26.28 48.39
N LEU A 375 -3.42 25.03 48.07
CA LEU A 375 -3.95 24.06 49.04
C LEU A 375 -3.68 22.63 48.56
N CYS A 376 -3.15 21.84 49.49
CA CYS A 376 -2.65 20.48 49.36
C CYS A 376 -3.67 19.55 50.03
N PHE A 377 -4.08 18.42 49.44
CA PHE A 377 -4.52 17.22 50.18
C PHE A 377 -4.42 15.93 49.31
N LYS A 378 -4.26 14.82 50.03
CA LYS A 378 -3.61 13.53 49.73
C LYS A 378 -4.30 12.60 48.70
N PRO A 379 -3.58 11.57 48.19
CA PRO A 379 -4.13 10.53 47.32
C PRO A 379 -4.84 9.42 48.11
N LEU A 380 -5.92 8.86 47.55
CA LEU A 380 -6.56 7.63 47.98
C LEU A 380 -5.97 6.44 47.22
N GLU A 381 -5.37 5.53 47.98
CA GLU A 381 -4.87 4.24 47.54
C GLU A 381 -6.03 3.31 47.13
N THR A 382 -5.87 2.60 46.02
CA THR A 382 -6.56 1.32 45.81
C THR A 382 -5.52 0.23 45.52
N LYS A 383 -5.65 -0.84 46.29
CA LYS A 383 -4.73 -1.98 46.37
C LYS A 383 -4.89 -2.88 45.14
N SER A 384 -3.78 -3.29 44.54
CA SER A 384 -3.72 -4.55 43.78
C SER A 384 -2.39 -5.26 44.04
N THR A 385 -2.49 -6.48 44.55
CA THR A 385 -1.43 -7.45 44.82
C THR A 385 -0.76 -7.98 43.52
N PRO A 386 0.45 -8.55 43.62
CA PRO A 386 1.43 -8.57 42.54
C PRO A 386 1.35 -9.81 41.63
N ILE A 387 1.48 -9.59 40.32
CA ILE A 387 1.85 -10.63 39.35
C ILE A 387 3.36 -10.51 39.09
N GLN A 388 4.04 -11.66 39.14
CA GLN A 388 5.50 -11.81 39.14
C GLN A 388 6.20 -11.25 37.90
N SER A 389 7.40 -10.75 38.16
CA SER A 389 8.32 -9.93 37.37
C SER A 389 8.86 -10.55 36.08
N VAL A 390 8.77 -9.77 34.98
CA VAL A 390 9.66 -9.84 33.81
C VAL A 390 10.94 -9.05 34.14
N PRO A 391 12.15 -9.43 33.66
CA PRO A 391 13.39 -8.77 34.06
C PRO A 391 13.37 -7.26 33.78
N LYS A 392 13.70 -6.50 34.82
CA LYS A 392 13.82 -5.04 34.82
C LYS A 392 14.89 -4.65 33.80
N ILE A 393 14.48 -3.98 32.72
CA ILE A 393 15.41 -3.17 31.91
C ILE A 393 15.84 -2.04 32.84
N GLU A 394 17.12 -1.99 33.19
CA GLU A 394 17.67 -0.87 33.96
C GLU A 394 17.34 0.43 33.24
N GLU A 395 16.74 1.36 33.96
CA GLU A 395 16.48 2.71 33.47
C GLU A 395 17.80 3.35 33.02
N PRO A 396 17.82 4.08 31.89
CA PRO A 396 19.04 4.68 31.41
C PRO A 396 19.51 5.72 32.43
N VAL A 397 20.73 5.49 32.93
CA VAL A 397 21.53 6.48 33.64
C VAL A 397 21.49 7.78 32.82
N THR A 398 20.92 8.83 33.40
CA THR A 398 20.97 10.18 32.86
C THR A 398 22.40 10.70 32.97
N GLU A 399 23.24 10.39 31.98
CA GLU A 399 24.51 11.10 31.80
C GLU A 399 24.23 12.53 31.31
N ALA A 400 24.19 13.45 32.26
CA ALA A 400 24.30 14.88 32.00
C ALA A 400 25.72 15.19 31.47
N GLY A 401 25.81 15.82 30.30
CA GLY A 401 27.01 16.59 29.89
C GLY A 401 28.02 15.93 28.94
N GLY A 402 27.71 14.82 28.27
CA GLY A 402 28.57 14.25 27.22
C GLY A 402 28.30 14.86 25.83
N ASP A 403 29.35 15.14 25.06
CA ASP A 403 29.25 15.48 23.63
C ASP A 403 28.62 14.28 22.88
N PHE A 404 27.46 14.48 22.24
CA PHE A 404 26.75 13.42 21.52
C PHE A 404 27.63 12.87 20.39
N ARG A 405 27.91 11.57 20.43
CA ARG A 405 28.71 10.86 19.43
C ARG A 405 28.11 9.51 19.11
N ILE A 406 27.62 9.35 17.89
CA ILE A 406 26.92 8.13 17.48
C ILE A 406 27.86 6.93 17.43
N GLU A 407 29.13 7.14 17.09
CA GLU A 407 30.15 6.10 16.99
C GLU A 407 30.43 5.39 18.32
N ASN A 408 30.04 5.98 19.46
CA ASN A 408 30.12 5.35 20.77
C ASN A 408 29.23 4.10 20.88
N PHE A 409 28.20 3.99 20.04
CA PHE A 409 27.28 2.84 20.00
C PHE A 409 27.72 1.71 19.05
N LEU A 410 28.83 1.89 18.32
CA LEU A 410 29.57 0.77 17.79
C LEU A 410 30.24 0.06 18.97
N ASN A 411 30.17 -1.26 19.07
CA ASN A 411 30.67 -2.04 20.20
C ASN A 411 31.72 -3.08 19.78
N ASP A 412 31.66 -3.56 18.53
CA ASP A 412 32.64 -4.51 18.03
C ASP A 412 34.04 -3.85 17.90
N PRO A 413 35.08 -4.41 18.56
CA PRO A 413 36.40 -3.79 18.63
C PRO A 413 37.13 -3.81 17.28
N GLU A 414 36.89 -4.82 16.43
CA GLU A 414 37.51 -4.93 15.11
C GLU A 414 36.97 -3.83 14.19
N TRP A 415 35.64 -3.65 14.15
CA TRP A 415 35.01 -2.56 13.41
C TRP A 415 35.43 -1.19 13.93
N LYS A 416 35.48 -0.99 15.26
CA LYS A 416 35.96 0.27 15.86
C LYS A 416 37.36 0.63 15.39
N GLN A 417 38.27 -0.35 15.41
CA GLN A 417 39.66 -0.12 15.03
C GLN A 417 39.78 0.24 13.54
N ILE A 418 39.06 -0.45 12.66
CA ILE A 418 39.13 -0.24 11.21
C ILE A 418 38.49 1.09 10.80
N LEU A 419 37.42 1.51 11.49
CA LEU A 419 36.68 2.74 11.17
C LEU A 419 37.16 3.96 11.96
N LYS A 420 38.19 3.81 12.82
CA LYS A 420 38.68 4.85 13.73
C LYS A 420 38.98 6.18 13.03
N ASP A 421 39.61 6.14 11.87
CA ASP A 421 39.96 7.35 11.12
C ASP A 421 38.79 7.86 10.25
N GLU A 422 37.84 6.98 9.92
CA GLU A 422 36.62 7.37 9.21
C GLU A 422 35.74 8.28 10.08
N PHE A 423 35.64 7.99 11.37
CA PHE A 423 34.87 8.79 12.33
C PHE A 423 35.41 10.21 12.53
N LYS A 424 36.68 10.46 12.20
CA LYS A 424 37.31 11.78 12.30
C LYS A 424 37.06 12.65 11.05
N LYS A 425 36.52 12.08 9.98
CA LYS A 425 36.34 12.82 8.72
C LYS A 425 35.25 13.89 8.86
N PRO A 426 35.38 15.04 8.16
CA PRO A 426 34.42 16.14 8.26
C PRO A 426 32.97 15.72 8.03
N TYR A 427 32.72 14.86 7.04
CA TYR A 427 31.36 14.40 6.73
C TYR A 427 30.74 13.57 7.87
N PHE A 428 31.55 12.81 8.63
CA PHE A 428 31.04 12.00 9.73
C PHE A 428 30.73 12.85 10.97
N ILE A 429 31.55 13.88 11.21
CA ILE A 429 31.25 14.90 12.22
C ILE A 429 29.94 15.62 11.87
N GLU A 430 29.71 15.92 10.59
CA GLU A 430 28.46 16.52 10.12
C GLU A 430 27.25 15.60 10.31
N ILE A 431 27.39 14.28 10.11
CA ILE A 431 26.35 13.29 10.45
C ILE A 431 25.93 13.45 11.92
N ASN A 432 26.90 13.46 12.85
CA ASN A 432 26.65 13.62 14.28
C ASN A 432 25.87 14.92 14.58
N ASN A 433 26.31 16.04 14.02
CA ASN A 433 25.67 17.34 14.20
C ASN A 433 24.22 17.35 13.69
N LYS A 434 23.95 16.72 12.54
CA LYS A 434 22.61 16.68 11.94
C LYS A 434 21.64 15.75 12.66
N ILE A 435 22.11 14.61 13.18
CA ILE A 435 21.23 13.64 13.86
C ILE A 435 21.01 13.94 15.35
N LYS A 436 21.94 14.67 16.00
CA LYS A 436 21.87 14.99 17.43
C LYS A 436 20.51 15.60 17.84
N PRO A 437 19.99 16.67 17.19
CA PRO A 437 18.72 17.27 17.58
C PRO A 437 17.54 16.31 17.44
N GLY A 438 17.58 15.41 16.45
CA GLY A 438 16.52 14.42 16.23
C GLY A 438 16.51 13.31 17.30
N TYR A 439 17.68 12.97 17.86
CA TYR A 439 17.76 12.06 19.00
C TYR A 439 17.36 12.73 20.31
N GLU A 440 17.74 13.99 20.53
CA GLU A 440 17.30 14.79 21.69
C GLU A 440 15.78 14.95 21.74
N LYS A 441 15.13 15.08 20.57
CA LYS A 441 13.67 15.16 20.42
C LYS A 441 12.96 13.79 20.38
N GLY A 442 13.70 12.67 20.37
CA GLY A 442 13.12 11.33 20.28
C GLY A 442 12.47 10.99 18.93
N ILE A 443 12.77 11.72 17.86
CA ILE A 443 12.17 11.53 16.53
C ILE A 443 13.03 10.69 15.58
N ASN A 444 14.31 10.46 15.87
CA ASN A 444 15.16 9.63 15.03
C ASN A 444 14.95 8.13 15.28
N ARG A 445 15.06 7.34 14.22
CA ARG A 445 15.03 5.87 14.21
C ARG A 445 16.29 5.34 13.49
N PRO A 446 16.80 4.16 13.87
CA PRO A 446 16.46 3.39 15.08
C PRO A 446 16.97 4.10 16.35
N PRO A 447 16.68 3.57 17.56
CA PRO A 447 17.38 3.98 18.78
C PRO A 447 18.90 4.00 18.58
N LYS A 448 19.60 4.95 19.21
CA LYS A 448 21.03 5.23 18.98
C LYS A 448 21.91 3.98 19.21
N GLU A 449 21.54 3.16 20.18
CA GLU A 449 22.18 1.89 20.55
C GLU A 449 22.13 0.85 19.44
N LEU A 450 21.18 1.00 18.51
CA LEU A 450 20.91 0.05 17.44
C LEU A 450 21.38 0.55 16.08
N VAL A 451 21.88 1.79 15.94
CA VAL A 451 22.33 2.33 14.64
C VAL A 451 23.40 1.46 14.01
N PHE A 452 24.33 0.95 14.80
CA PHE A 452 25.41 0.07 14.35
C PHE A 452 25.12 -1.42 14.55
N ASN A 453 23.85 -1.84 14.73
CA ASN A 453 23.51 -3.25 15.03
C ASN A 453 24.05 -4.24 13.97
N ALA A 454 24.02 -3.88 12.68
CA ALA A 454 24.61 -4.70 11.62
C ALA A 454 26.11 -4.98 11.83
N LEU A 455 26.88 -3.96 12.23
CA LEU A 455 28.32 -4.06 12.51
C LEU A 455 28.57 -4.79 13.83
N ASN A 456 27.76 -4.51 14.85
CA ASN A 456 27.88 -5.12 16.18
C ASN A 456 27.55 -6.62 16.18
N THR A 457 26.60 -7.05 15.34
CA THR A 457 26.19 -8.45 15.25
C THR A 457 27.11 -9.26 14.34
N THR A 458 27.58 -8.66 13.24
CA THR A 458 28.28 -9.39 12.18
C THR A 458 29.74 -8.95 12.10
N LYS A 459 30.63 -9.74 12.72
CA LYS A 459 32.07 -9.52 12.65
C LYS A 459 32.57 -9.55 11.21
N LEU A 460 33.50 -8.66 10.87
CA LEU A 460 34.03 -8.49 9.51
C LEU A 460 34.43 -9.84 8.89
N LYS A 461 35.29 -10.60 9.56
CA LYS A 461 35.75 -11.92 9.10
C LYS A 461 34.67 -13.00 8.94
N ASN A 462 33.51 -12.83 9.58
CA ASN A 462 32.40 -13.79 9.53
C ASN A 462 31.41 -13.48 8.40
N ILE A 463 31.57 -12.36 7.68
CA ILE A 463 30.66 -11.97 6.60
C ILE A 463 30.77 -12.94 5.43
N LYS A 464 29.65 -13.61 5.13
CA LYS A 464 29.46 -14.51 3.99
C LYS A 464 28.65 -13.84 2.89
N ILE A 465 27.61 -13.12 3.28
CA ILE A 465 26.66 -12.48 2.37
C ILE A 465 26.44 -11.03 2.81
N VAL A 466 26.36 -10.11 1.86
CA VAL A 466 26.03 -8.69 2.08
C VAL A 466 24.72 -8.38 1.37
N ILE A 467 23.75 -7.82 2.10
CA ILE A 467 22.46 -7.37 1.58
C ILE A 467 22.31 -5.89 1.91
N ILE A 468 22.06 -5.08 0.89
CA ILE A 468 21.99 -3.62 1.01
C ILE A 468 20.53 -3.15 0.88
N GLY A 469 20.04 -2.49 1.93
CA GLY A 469 18.80 -1.72 1.93
C GLY A 469 19.07 -0.22 1.71
N GLN A 470 18.00 0.56 1.60
CA GLN A 470 18.09 2.00 1.37
C GLN A 470 18.19 2.76 2.71
N ASP A 471 17.11 2.79 3.47
CA ASP A 471 16.98 3.42 4.79
C ASP A 471 16.30 2.49 5.81
N PRO A 472 16.41 2.77 7.12
CA PRO A 472 15.67 2.05 8.15
C PRO A 472 14.17 2.27 7.98
N TYR A 473 13.34 1.35 8.50
CA TYR A 473 11.91 1.61 8.62
C TYR A 473 11.66 2.85 9.51
N HIS A 474 10.79 3.75 9.05
CA HIS A 474 10.56 5.03 9.69
C HIS A 474 9.45 5.02 10.76
N ASP A 475 8.71 3.93 10.92
CA ASP A 475 7.66 3.83 11.94
C ASP A 475 8.20 3.37 13.30
N ASP A 476 7.45 3.69 14.34
CA ASP A 476 7.84 3.47 15.73
C ASP A 476 8.07 2.00 16.10
N GLY A 477 9.29 1.76 16.59
CA GLY A 477 9.77 0.44 16.99
C GLY A 477 9.88 -0.57 15.83
N GLN A 478 9.88 -0.14 14.56
CA GLN A 478 10.12 -1.05 13.44
C GLN A 478 11.61 -1.20 13.12
N ALA A 479 12.38 -0.11 13.09
CA ALA A 479 13.82 -0.18 12.82
C ALA A 479 14.61 -0.58 14.06
N HIS A 480 15.55 -1.52 13.87
CA HIS A 480 16.47 -1.98 14.91
C HIS A 480 17.90 -2.23 14.37
N GLY A 481 18.28 -1.49 13.31
CA GLY A 481 19.65 -1.47 12.79
C GLY A 481 20.06 -2.59 11.83
N LEU A 482 19.12 -3.46 11.44
CA LEU A 482 19.32 -4.47 10.39
C LEU A 482 18.38 -4.17 9.21
N SER A 483 18.91 -4.08 8.00
CA SER A 483 18.11 -3.83 6.80
C SER A 483 17.02 -4.89 6.63
N PHE A 484 15.84 -4.45 6.18
CA PHE A 484 14.62 -5.24 5.99
C PHE A 484 14.01 -5.91 7.24
N SER A 485 14.71 -5.96 8.37
CA SER A 485 14.26 -6.63 9.59
C SER A 485 13.37 -5.75 10.47
N VAL A 486 12.43 -6.38 11.18
CA VAL A 486 11.67 -5.75 12.27
C VAL A 486 11.77 -6.58 13.56
N PRO A 487 11.65 -6.00 14.76
CA PRO A 487 11.61 -6.74 16.01
C PRO A 487 10.49 -7.79 16.06
N VAL A 488 10.65 -8.77 16.95
CA VAL A 488 9.62 -9.78 17.24
C VAL A 488 8.31 -9.10 17.66
N GLY A 489 7.18 -9.62 17.20
CA GLY A 489 5.86 -9.07 17.49
C GLY A 489 5.45 -7.87 16.61
N LYS A 490 6.37 -7.26 15.85
CA LYS A 490 6.02 -6.20 14.90
C LYS A 490 5.43 -6.78 13.61
N ARG A 491 4.48 -6.04 13.02
CA ARG A 491 3.85 -6.40 11.76
C ARG A 491 4.89 -6.49 10.64
N LEU A 492 4.81 -7.54 9.83
CA LEU A 492 5.70 -7.74 8.69
C LEU A 492 5.52 -6.65 7.62
N PRO A 493 6.56 -5.84 7.34
CA PRO A 493 6.50 -4.85 6.27
C PRO A 493 6.33 -5.52 4.89
N PRO A 494 5.78 -4.82 3.88
CA PRO A 494 5.52 -5.38 2.56
C PRO A 494 6.77 -6.01 1.90
N SER A 495 7.90 -5.30 1.93
CA SER A 495 9.16 -5.80 1.36
C SER A 495 9.62 -7.10 2.03
N LEU A 496 9.53 -7.18 3.36
CA LEU A 496 9.91 -8.40 4.09
C LEU A 496 8.96 -9.57 3.82
N ARG A 497 7.65 -9.32 3.65
CA ARG A 497 6.70 -10.36 3.21
C ARG A 497 7.09 -10.93 1.85
N ASN A 498 7.52 -10.07 0.94
CA ASN A 498 7.96 -10.48 -0.39
C ASN A 498 9.28 -11.25 -0.35
N ILE A 499 10.24 -10.84 0.47
CA ILE A 499 11.47 -11.59 0.75
C ILE A 499 11.14 -13.01 1.22
N PHE A 500 10.21 -13.15 2.18
CA PHE A 500 9.81 -14.48 2.66
C PHE A 500 9.04 -15.31 1.64
N THR A 501 8.29 -14.67 0.75
CA THR A 501 7.61 -15.36 -0.36
C THR A 501 8.63 -15.92 -1.34
N GLU A 502 9.61 -15.11 -1.75
CA GLU A 502 10.69 -15.56 -2.63
C GLU A 502 11.56 -16.63 -1.96
N LEU A 503 11.90 -16.49 -0.68
CA LEU A 503 12.63 -17.52 0.07
C LEU A 503 11.92 -18.87 0.04
N LYS A 504 10.60 -18.89 0.22
CA LYS A 504 9.82 -20.12 0.18
C LYS A 504 9.77 -20.73 -1.23
N ASN A 505 9.71 -19.88 -2.27
CA ASN A 505 9.72 -20.33 -3.65
C ASN A 505 11.10 -20.87 -4.07
N ASP A 506 12.17 -20.21 -3.64
CA ASP A 506 13.56 -20.55 -3.97
C ASP A 506 14.08 -21.74 -3.14
N LEU A 507 13.70 -21.80 -1.86
CA LEU A 507 14.08 -22.84 -0.91
C LEU A 507 12.80 -23.40 -0.24
N PRO A 508 12.15 -24.42 -0.83
CA PRO A 508 10.89 -24.99 -0.32
C PRO A 508 10.96 -25.48 1.13
N ASP A 509 12.14 -25.90 1.59
CA ASP A 509 12.39 -26.32 2.98
C ASP A 509 12.49 -25.16 3.99
N PHE A 510 12.37 -23.91 3.55
CA PHE A 510 12.41 -22.74 4.42
C PHE A 510 11.27 -22.75 5.45
N LYS A 511 11.65 -22.63 6.72
CA LYS A 511 10.77 -22.62 7.88
C LYS A 511 10.97 -21.33 8.67
N ARG A 512 9.86 -20.65 8.92
CA ARG A 512 9.76 -19.48 9.80
C ARG A 512 8.74 -19.77 10.89
N ASP A 513 9.13 -19.55 12.14
CA ASP A 513 8.21 -19.58 13.28
C ASP A 513 7.35 -18.31 13.26
N GLU A 514 6.05 -18.42 13.48
CA GLU A 514 5.16 -17.27 13.62
C GLU A 514 5.63 -16.34 14.76
N LYS A 515 6.19 -16.91 15.84
CA LYS A 515 6.76 -16.17 16.97
C LYS A 515 8.00 -15.37 16.60
N ASN A 516 8.74 -15.74 15.55
CA ASN A 516 9.89 -14.96 15.09
C ASN A 516 9.46 -13.63 14.45
N GLY A 517 8.21 -13.55 13.95
CA GLY A 517 7.72 -12.39 13.21
C GLY A 517 8.63 -12.07 12.01
N GLY A 518 9.13 -10.84 11.96
CA GLY A 518 10.04 -10.34 10.93
C GLY A 518 11.50 -10.12 11.38
N CYS A 519 11.92 -10.73 12.49
CA CYS A 519 13.27 -10.54 13.01
C CYS A 519 14.30 -11.37 12.25
N LEU A 520 15.30 -10.71 11.66
CA LEU A 520 16.38 -11.31 10.86
C LEU A 520 17.71 -11.38 11.64
N GLN A 521 17.70 -11.17 12.96
CA GLN A 521 18.90 -11.23 13.81
C GLN A 521 19.70 -12.53 13.59
N LYS A 522 19.01 -13.66 13.48
CA LYS A 522 19.64 -14.97 13.21
C LYS A 522 20.43 -15.02 11.90
N TRP A 523 20.01 -14.27 10.88
CA TRP A 523 20.78 -14.20 9.63
C TRP A 523 22.07 -13.42 9.84
N ALA A 524 22.01 -12.29 10.56
CA ALA A 524 23.19 -11.51 10.90
C ALA A 524 24.21 -12.34 11.70
N GLU A 525 23.76 -13.08 12.73
CA GLU A 525 24.60 -14.01 13.50
C GLU A 525 25.24 -15.12 12.64
N ARG A 526 24.65 -15.44 11.49
CA ARG A 526 25.13 -16.47 10.54
C ARG A 526 25.99 -15.89 9.41
N GLY A 527 26.38 -14.63 9.50
CA GLY A 527 27.26 -13.98 8.53
C GLY A 527 26.53 -13.29 7.38
N VAL A 528 25.24 -12.97 7.51
CA VAL A 528 24.51 -12.12 6.55
C VAL A 528 24.55 -10.67 7.03
N PHE A 529 25.39 -9.86 6.41
CA PHE A 529 25.54 -8.45 6.70
C PHE A 529 24.37 -7.64 6.13
N LEU A 530 23.44 -7.21 7.00
CA LEU A 530 22.19 -6.51 6.64
C LEU A 530 22.34 -4.99 6.82
N LEU A 531 22.98 -4.32 5.86
CA LEU A 531 23.30 -2.89 5.92
C LEU A 531 22.26 -2.05 5.16
N ASN A 532 21.87 -0.90 5.69
CA ASN A 532 21.20 0.15 4.90
C ASN A 532 22.23 1.18 4.45
N ALA A 533 22.05 1.83 3.30
CA ALA A 533 22.94 2.92 2.87
C ALA A 533 22.80 4.18 3.74
N PHE A 534 21.62 4.40 4.31
CA PHE A 534 21.39 5.41 5.34
C PHE A 534 21.12 4.68 6.67
N LEU A 535 21.84 5.04 7.74
CA LEU A 535 21.72 4.31 9.01
C LEU A 535 20.68 4.88 9.97
N THR A 536 20.19 6.10 9.72
CA THR A 536 19.13 6.74 10.51
C THR A 536 18.07 7.35 9.60
N VAL A 537 16.90 7.61 10.17
CA VAL A 537 15.76 8.26 9.52
C VAL A 537 14.92 8.99 10.57
N GLU A 538 14.31 10.11 10.21
CA GLU A 538 13.29 10.76 11.04
C GLU A 538 11.99 9.93 11.01
N ALA A 539 11.30 9.84 12.14
CA ALA A 539 10.06 9.11 12.29
C ALA A 539 9.04 9.56 11.23
N HIS A 540 8.42 8.59 10.56
CA HIS A 540 7.42 8.76 9.50
C HIS A 540 7.89 9.50 8.24
N LYS A 541 9.19 9.81 8.09
CA LYS A 541 9.74 10.49 6.92
C LYS A 541 10.82 9.67 6.23
N ALA A 542 10.41 8.75 5.36
CA ALA A 542 11.31 7.93 4.55
C ALA A 542 12.38 8.78 3.83
N GLY A 543 13.63 8.35 3.85
CA GLY A 543 14.75 9.02 3.16
C GLY A 543 15.12 10.41 3.69
N SER A 544 14.55 10.87 4.82
CA SER A 544 14.82 12.19 5.43
C SER A 544 16.31 12.48 5.67
N HIS A 545 17.10 11.45 5.98
CA HIS A 545 18.54 11.58 6.22
C HIS A 545 19.42 11.19 5.03
N SER A 546 18.85 11.09 3.83
CA SER A 546 19.58 10.69 2.62
C SER A 546 20.74 11.63 2.25
N LYS A 547 20.69 12.90 2.68
CA LYS A 547 21.72 13.92 2.43
C LYS A 547 22.62 14.20 3.63
N PHE A 548 22.63 13.31 4.62
CA PHE A 548 23.41 13.53 5.85
C PHE A 548 24.87 13.05 5.73
N GLY A 549 25.21 12.30 4.68
CA GLY A 549 26.56 11.73 4.46
C GLY A 549 26.70 10.26 4.85
N TRP A 550 25.61 9.61 5.28
CA TRP A 550 25.62 8.18 5.63
C TRP A 550 26.00 7.27 4.46
N ASP A 551 25.68 7.66 3.22
CA ASP A 551 26.09 6.95 2.02
C ASP A 551 27.61 6.90 1.87
N ILE A 552 28.32 8.00 2.18
CA ILE A 552 29.78 8.04 2.16
C ILE A 552 30.34 7.03 3.19
N PHE A 553 29.79 7.02 4.41
CA PHE A 553 30.20 6.08 5.45
C PHE A 553 29.94 4.62 5.06
N THR A 554 28.73 4.33 4.59
CA THR A 554 28.36 2.95 4.24
C THR A 554 29.06 2.46 2.98
N ASP A 555 29.41 3.35 2.05
CA ASP A 555 30.26 3.03 0.90
C ASP A 555 31.66 2.64 1.35
N LYS A 556 32.23 3.34 2.34
CA LYS A 556 33.50 2.94 2.95
C LYS A 556 33.39 1.56 3.62
N VAL A 557 32.31 1.27 4.33
CA VAL A 557 32.06 -0.05 4.94
C VAL A 557 31.99 -1.14 3.86
N ILE A 558 31.26 -0.93 2.77
CA ILE A 558 31.15 -1.88 1.66
C ILE A 558 32.53 -2.12 1.03
N ALA A 559 33.29 -1.06 0.76
CA ALA A 559 34.63 -1.16 0.19
C ALA A 559 35.59 -1.93 1.13
N LEU A 560 35.52 -1.70 2.44
CA LEU A 560 36.32 -2.44 3.43
C LEU A 560 35.96 -3.93 3.45
N ILE A 561 34.68 -4.28 3.36
CA ILE A 561 34.27 -5.69 3.25
C ILE A 561 34.84 -6.29 1.96
N SER A 562 34.77 -5.58 0.85
CA SER A 562 35.32 -6.05 -0.42
C SER A 562 36.85 -6.17 -0.42
N GLU A 563 37.54 -5.35 0.37
CA GLU A 563 39.00 -5.36 0.46
C GLU A 563 39.51 -6.47 1.38
N LYS A 564 38.90 -6.59 2.57
CA LYS A 564 39.40 -7.42 3.69
C LYS A 564 38.85 -8.83 3.72
N ASN A 565 37.79 -9.13 2.97
CA ASN A 565 37.25 -10.48 2.86
C ASN A 565 37.46 -11.02 1.45
N ASP A 566 37.49 -12.34 1.33
CA ASP A 566 37.46 -13.04 0.04
C ASP A 566 36.19 -13.89 -0.06
N GLY A 567 35.64 -14.07 -1.26
CA GLY A 567 34.56 -15.02 -1.48
C GLY A 567 33.23 -14.69 -0.79
N CYS A 568 32.93 -13.41 -0.57
CA CYS A 568 31.58 -12.96 -0.17
C CYS A 568 30.59 -12.94 -1.35
N VAL A 569 29.29 -13.02 -1.05
CA VAL A 569 28.20 -12.79 -1.99
C VAL A 569 27.55 -11.45 -1.69
N PHE A 570 27.48 -10.54 -2.67
CA PHE A 570 26.74 -9.29 -2.57
C PHE A 570 25.42 -9.42 -3.30
N ILE A 571 24.31 -9.29 -2.57
CA ILE A 571 22.96 -9.34 -3.13
C ILE A 571 22.43 -7.91 -3.21
N LEU A 572 22.30 -7.41 -4.45
CA LEU A 572 21.95 -6.02 -4.75
C LEU A 572 20.53 -5.95 -5.31
N TRP A 573 19.58 -5.65 -4.42
CA TRP A 573 18.15 -5.53 -4.74
C TRP A 573 17.78 -4.11 -5.20
N GLY A 574 17.42 -3.98 -6.47
CA GLY A 574 17.00 -2.72 -7.08
C GLY A 574 18.14 -1.77 -7.45
N ASN A 575 17.83 -0.76 -8.26
CA ASN A 575 18.82 0.16 -8.85
C ASN A 575 19.68 0.87 -7.80
N PHE A 576 19.09 1.19 -6.64
CA PHE A 576 19.81 1.88 -5.56
C PHE A 576 20.98 1.04 -5.03
N ALA A 577 20.74 -0.22 -4.66
CA ALA A 577 21.81 -1.13 -4.23
C ALA A 577 22.78 -1.47 -5.37
N GLN A 578 22.26 -1.62 -6.60
CA GLN A 578 23.08 -1.94 -7.77
C GLN A 578 24.09 -0.84 -8.12
N LYS A 579 23.82 0.44 -7.79
CA LYS A 579 24.81 1.52 -7.92
C LYS A 579 26.06 1.31 -7.07
N LYS A 580 25.98 0.51 -6.00
CA LYS A 580 27.11 0.17 -5.14
C LYS A 580 28.01 -0.93 -5.73
N GLU A 581 27.66 -1.48 -6.90
CA GLU A 581 28.46 -2.51 -7.60
C GLU A 581 29.90 -2.06 -7.86
N GLY A 582 30.13 -0.76 -8.11
CA GLY A 582 31.47 -0.21 -8.35
C GLY A 582 32.42 -0.29 -7.15
N LEU A 583 31.91 -0.55 -5.94
CA LEU A 583 32.69 -0.69 -4.71
C LEU A 583 33.14 -2.14 -4.46
N ILE A 584 32.77 -3.07 -5.33
CA ILE A 584 32.93 -4.51 -5.12
C ILE A 584 33.94 -5.08 -6.13
N ASP A 585 34.98 -5.73 -5.63
CA ASP A 585 35.91 -6.51 -6.46
C ASP A 585 35.23 -7.81 -6.93
N LYS A 586 34.70 -7.76 -8.15
CA LYS A 586 34.01 -8.89 -8.80
C LYS A 586 34.92 -10.08 -9.12
N LYS A 587 36.25 -9.95 -9.01
CA LYS A 587 37.17 -11.10 -9.13
C LYS A 587 37.21 -11.91 -7.84
N LYS A 588 37.04 -11.26 -6.69
CA LYS A 588 37.01 -11.89 -5.36
C LYS A 588 35.62 -12.32 -4.92
N HIS A 589 34.59 -11.66 -5.44
CA HIS A 589 33.23 -11.76 -4.91
C HIS A 589 32.19 -12.09 -5.98
N LYS A 590 31.10 -12.73 -5.54
CA LYS A 590 29.92 -12.93 -6.38
C LYS A 590 28.94 -11.79 -6.18
N VAL A 591 28.51 -11.15 -7.26
CA VAL A 591 27.42 -10.17 -7.23
C VAL A 591 26.16 -10.81 -7.83
N LEU A 592 25.05 -10.77 -7.08
CA LEU A 592 23.73 -11.20 -7.51
C LEU A 592 22.80 -9.98 -7.56
N LYS A 593 22.22 -9.71 -8.72
CA LYS A 593 21.35 -8.54 -8.94
C LYS A 593 19.93 -9.00 -9.20
N SER A 594 18.96 -8.33 -8.61
CA SER A 594 17.54 -8.49 -8.94
C SER A 594 16.78 -7.19 -8.68
N ALA A 595 15.49 -7.15 -9.03
CA ALA A 595 14.64 -6.03 -8.68
C ALA A 595 14.47 -5.89 -7.15
N HIS A 596 13.99 -4.76 -6.66
CA HIS A 596 13.78 -4.60 -5.22
C HIS A 596 12.58 -5.45 -4.74
N PRO A 597 12.57 -6.01 -3.51
CA PRO A 597 11.42 -6.75 -2.96
C PRO A 597 10.19 -5.87 -2.65
N SER A 598 10.20 -4.58 -3.02
CA SER A 598 9.07 -3.68 -2.80
C SER A 598 7.86 -4.11 -3.63
N PRO A 599 6.61 -3.89 -3.17
CA PRO A 599 5.41 -4.13 -3.98
C PRO A 599 5.47 -3.55 -5.40
N PHE A 600 6.19 -2.43 -5.61
CA PHE A 600 6.31 -1.77 -6.91
C PHE A 600 7.15 -2.53 -7.94
N SER A 601 8.02 -3.43 -7.49
CA SER A 601 8.92 -4.19 -8.35
C SER A 601 8.89 -5.69 -8.10
N VAL A 602 7.96 -6.16 -7.26
CA VAL A 602 7.91 -7.53 -6.76
C VAL A 602 7.79 -8.58 -7.88
N THR A 603 7.08 -8.27 -8.96
CA THR A 603 6.93 -9.18 -10.11
C THR A 603 8.26 -9.49 -10.80
N ARG A 604 9.24 -8.58 -10.72
CA ARG A 604 10.60 -8.75 -11.23
C ARG A 604 11.59 -9.24 -10.15
N PHE A 605 11.16 -9.25 -8.89
CA PHE A 605 11.93 -9.80 -7.77
C PHE A 605 11.67 -11.30 -7.60
N TYR A 606 10.42 -11.73 -7.76
CA TYR A 606 10.07 -13.14 -7.68
C TYR A 606 10.75 -13.95 -8.79
N GLY A 607 11.20 -15.15 -8.43
CA GLY A 607 11.96 -16.03 -9.31
C GLY A 607 13.43 -15.64 -9.48
N CYS A 608 13.93 -14.62 -8.75
CA CYS A 608 15.35 -14.25 -8.83
C CYS A 608 16.27 -15.31 -8.24
N ARG A 609 15.76 -16.18 -7.35
CA ARG A 609 16.48 -17.31 -6.76
C ARG A 609 17.81 -16.93 -6.13
N CYS A 610 17.88 -15.74 -5.53
CA CYS A 610 19.15 -15.19 -5.03
C CYS A 610 19.67 -15.93 -3.79
N PHE A 611 18.81 -16.61 -3.02
CA PHE A 611 19.20 -17.30 -1.79
C PHE A 611 19.88 -18.65 -2.08
N SER A 612 19.30 -19.44 -2.99
CA SER A 612 19.90 -20.68 -3.47
C SER A 612 21.18 -20.43 -4.26
N GLN A 613 21.20 -19.42 -5.14
CA GLN A 613 22.42 -19.02 -5.87
C GLN A 613 23.54 -18.58 -4.94
N ALA A 614 23.24 -17.81 -3.88
CA ALA A 614 24.24 -17.42 -2.90
C ALA A 614 24.83 -18.64 -2.18
N ASN A 615 23.97 -19.57 -1.75
CA ASN A 615 24.42 -20.81 -1.10
C ASN A 615 25.21 -21.72 -2.05
N LEU A 616 24.84 -21.81 -3.32
CA LEU A 616 25.58 -22.56 -4.34
C LEU A 616 26.98 -21.98 -4.55
N TYR A 617 27.09 -20.66 -4.66
CA TYR A 617 28.39 -20.00 -4.75
C TYR A 617 29.25 -20.29 -3.53
N LEU A 618 28.72 -20.10 -2.31
CA LEU A 618 29.47 -20.39 -1.08
C LEU A 618 29.99 -21.83 -1.06
N LYS A 619 29.16 -22.82 -1.44
CA LYS A 619 29.61 -24.22 -1.56
C LYS A 619 30.72 -24.40 -2.58
N SER A 620 30.62 -23.75 -3.74
CA SER A 620 31.60 -23.88 -4.83
C SER A 620 33.00 -23.43 -4.44
N ILE A 621 33.11 -22.52 -3.46
CA ILE A 621 34.38 -22.03 -2.92
C ILE A 621 34.72 -22.61 -1.54
N GLY A 622 34.09 -23.74 -1.16
CA GLY A 622 34.38 -24.44 0.09
C GLY A 622 33.88 -23.75 1.36
N LYS A 623 33.01 -22.74 1.25
CA LYS A 623 32.39 -22.06 2.41
C LYS A 623 31.06 -22.69 2.80
N GLU A 624 30.80 -22.71 4.09
CA GLU A 624 29.51 -23.19 4.61
C GLU A 624 28.35 -22.28 4.15
N PRO A 625 27.28 -22.86 3.54
CA PRO A 625 26.05 -22.16 3.20
C PRO A 625 25.43 -21.44 4.40
N VAL A 626 24.63 -20.41 4.11
CA VAL A 626 23.77 -19.80 5.12
C VAL A 626 22.52 -20.66 5.32
N ASP A 627 22.23 -20.99 6.58
CA ASP A 627 20.91 -21.49 6.96
C ASP A 627 19.93 -20.32 7.00
N TRP A 628 19.00 -20.29 6.04
CA TRP A 628 18.00 -19.23 5.93
C TRP A 628 16.81 -19.45 6.89
N ASN A 629 16.68 -20.61 7.54
CA ASN A 629 15.56 -20.89 8.44
C ASN A 629 15.55 -19.98 9.67
N LEU A 630 14.37 -19.51 10.06
CA LEU A 630 14.18 -18.61 11.21
C LEU A 630 13.49 -19.28 12.41
N ASN A 631 13.20 -20.58 12.33
CA ASN A 631 12.55 -21.31 13.42
C ASN A 631 13.42 -21.34 14.70
N TRP A 632 12.77 -21.35 15.87
CA TRP A 632 13.45 -21.41 17.17
C TRP A 632 13.90 -22.83 17.53
N PHE A 633 13.16 -23.86 17.10
CA PHE A 633 13.42 -25.25 17.49
C PHE A 633 14.77 -25.80 17.04
N ARG A 634 15.29 -25.45 15.84
CA ARG A 634 16.63 -25.94 15.43
C ARG A 634 17.76 -25.29 16.21
N PHE A 635 17.57 -24.05 16.69
CA PHE A 635 18.57 -23.34 17.49
C PHE A 635 18.75 -24.02 18.86
N VAL A 636 17.63 -24.34 19.52
CA VAL A 636 17.63 -25.12 20.77
C VAL A 636 18.31 -26.47 20.54
N ILE A 637 17.91 -27.24 19.52
CA ILE A 637 18.52 -28.55 19.27
C ILE A 637 20.02 -28.44 18.94
N TYR A 638 20.45 -27.45 18.15
CA TYR A 638 21.85 -27.26 17.81
C TYR A 638 22.71 -26.93 19.05
N TYR A 639 22.29 -25.99 19.89
CA TYR A 639 23.01 -25.64 21.11
C TYR A 639 22.97 -26.75 22.15
N TYR A 640 21.84 -27.43 22.32
CA TYR A 640 21.75 -28.61 23.18
C TYR A 640 22.68 -29.73 22.69
N SER A 641 22.80 -29.95 21.37
CA SER A 641 23.73 -30.95 20.84
C SER A 641 25.20 -30.58 21.08
N LYS A 642 25.54 -29.30 21.01
CA LYS A 642 26.90 -28.79 21.23
C LYS A 642 27.25 -28.82 22.72
N LEU A 643 26.31 -28.44 23.57
CA LEU A 643 26.39 -28.57 25.03
C LEU A 643 26.54 -30.03 25.44
N LEU A 644 25.76 -30.94 24.84
CA LEU A 644 25.87 -32.37 25.12
C LEU A 644 27.24 -32.92 24.72
N LYS A 645 27.79 -32.51 23.57
CA LYS A 645 29.16 -32.86 23.17
C LYS A 645 30.22 -32.32 24.14
N LEU A 646 30.08 -31.08 24.62
CA LEU A 646 30.98 -30.52 25.64
C LEU A 646 30.85 -31.27 26.98
N LEU A 647 29.64 -31.63 27.38
CA LEU A 647 29.38 -32.41 28.61
C LEU A 647 29.99 -33.81 28.52
N CYS A 648 29.87 -34.48 27.36
CA CYS A 648 30.52 -35.76 27.11
C CYS A 648 32.05 -35.63 27.17
N LEU A 649 32.62 -34.59 26.56
CA LEU A 649 34.07 -34.35 26.60
C LEU A 649 34.55 -34.03 28.03
N PHE A 650 33.80 -33.22 28.77
CA PHE A 650 34.08 -32.91 30.18
C PHE A 650 34.02 -34.16 31.07
N PHE A 651 33.05 -35.04 30.84
CA PHE A 651 32.93 -36.32 31.56
C PHE A 651 34.11 -37.25 31.25
N MET A 652 34.49 -37.38 29.98
CA MET A 652 35.66 -38.17 29.56
C MET A 652 36.97 -37.67 30.17
N LEU A 653 37.11 -36.35 30.38
CA LEU A 653 38.33 -35.75 30.92
C LEU A 653 38.40 -35.77 32.46
N ASN A 654 37.27 -35.69 33.16
CA ASN A 654 37.27 -35.51 34.62
C ASN A 654 36.83 -36.74 35.41
N ASN A 655 36.30 -37.78 34.74
CA ASN A 655 35.92 -39.08 35.29
C ASN A 655 35.13 -39.02 36.63
N SER A 656 34.37 -37.94 36.84
CA SER A 656 33.68 -37.67 38.10
C SER A 656 32.20 -37.46 37.84
N TYR A 657 31.43 -38.50 38.13
CA TYR A 657 29.98 -38.54 37.95
C TYR A 657 29.26 -37.45 38.75
N ASP A 658 29.73 -37.13 39.97
CA ASP A 658 29.10 -36.13 40.83
C ASP A 658 29.24 -34.70 40.29
N LYS A 659 30.36 -34.36 39.65
CA LYS A 659 30.54 -33.05 39.00
C LYS A 659 29.64 -32.90 37.79
N LEU A 660 29.49 -33.96 36.98
CA LEU A 660 28.55 -33.97 35.85
C LEU A 660 27.10 -33.82 36.34
N LYS A 661 26.73 -34.49 37.44
CA LYS A 661 25.38 -34.44 38.03
C LYS A 661 25.03 -33.03 38.52
N LYS A 662 25.96 -32.34 39.19
CA LYS A 662 25.80 -30.92 39.60
C LYS A 662 25.67 -29.98 38.40
N LEU A 663 26.48 -30.18 37.35
CA LEU A 663 26.42 -29.37 36.14
C LEU A 663 25.10 -29.56 35.37
N ILE A 664 24.60 -30.79 35.29
CA ILE A 664 23.28 -31.09 34.69
C ILE A 664 22.14 -30.48 35.51
N MET A 665 22.22 -30.48 36.85
CA MET A 665 21.23 -29.80 37.68
C MET A 665 21.23 -28.29 37.46
N LEU A 666 22.41 -27.67 37.36
CA LEU A 666 22.55 -26.23 37.07
C LEU A 666 21.98 -25.87 35.68
N LEU A 667 22.17 -26.75 34.70
CA LEU A 667 21.64 -26.58 33.35
C LEU A 667 20.14 -26.87 33.23
N LYS A 668 19.52 -27.55 34.20
CA LYS A 668 18.06 -27.76 34.26
C LYS A 668 17.33 -26.59 34.91
N SER A 669 18.02 -25.76 35.69
CA SER A 669 17.44 -24.56 36.30
C SER A 669 17.49 -23.33 35.40
N PHE A 670 18.36 -23.33 34.38
CA PHE A 670 18.36 -22.40 33.26
C PHE A 670 17.41 -22.88 32.16
#